data_AF-A0A6G5R3R9-F1
#
_entry.id   AF-A0A6G5R3R9-F1
#
_cell.length_a   1.000
_cell.length_b   1.000
_cell.length_c   1.000
_cell.angle_alpha   90.00
_cell.angle_beta   90.00
_cell.angle_gamma   90.00
#
_symmetry.space_group_name_H-M   'P 1'
#
loop_
_entity.id
_entity.type
_entity.pdbx_description
1 polymer ?
#
loop_
_entity_poly.entity_id
_entity_poly.type
_entity_poly.pdbx_seq_one_letter_code
_entity_poly.pdbx_strand_id
1 'polypeptide(L)'
;MNRLKIVNLTLFALFGILLALSLYFVYINTGKKYNPRQDQNEVAIHVLSFDELPRNEQEKYVKKDNLDTYGKFLTPKSYEKNLKISSINEPIPSDLEELKRQVSDLRVQNKILYDDNIDLVSKNLEIANLLSSKDASLSYKNINLRMIMDSEKYLETINDLTKKLEESQNENLQSSKISSQKIVKLQNEIDSLRNEMVNRLNQFEGDKAQLISKNSDEMSKNLKTQMDEKLRLEKELLKITGELSKIKDENARMTDSLSLKEFEFKRVETEQKDKVLKIQAASQDMINTLNKEFEVKKNEYEKDIKSKLNEIEALKREQNLLKESLDLKSKELEKKLAELNLINEKNDKFISLNKEQNATIENLKSRLQIERSGFEKEVAGMWSLHKKEVEKLKKQLNELSSNLQNTKDELEKEITKLKEQNLKKDEQIIQSESNITSLNAMLATQKERLESEIFANKKNIQNYKILNDKITSLIQGNAIISKEAKKRVDNAEIAVEIHKKTIDELNSTLALKDKEISEINLRLEKIKNSLEIQTKKNETLTQSLKNNQNPLSLEVSELKTKISQLMQESEYLSNENDNLKKIIQLNFKAEVPKKVVFIASIECDDMVIGSDKPTTMCKNRVSEFIQRYNSNYFFEIIPIVSHGNFIATSKVAQLIPKNELEKINLYANFGIGRERAKTAGELIKDEFGDFSRISYSNEIITSDNKQGFVIKVYR
;
A
#
# COMPACT_ATOMS: atom_id res chain seq x y z
N MET A 1 35.11 40.24 -120.40
CA MET A 1 34.62 40.62 -119.06
C MET A 1 34.97 39.62 -117.94
N ASN A 2 34.84 38.30 -118.11
CA ASN A 2 34.79 37.37 -116.96
C ASN A 2 36.05 37.27 -116.07
N ARG A 3 37.28 37.48 -116.59
CA ARG A 3 38.50 37.40 -115.76
C ARG A 3 38.55 38.45 -114.63
N LEU A 4 37.98 39.65 -114.83
CA LEU A 4 38.02 40.73 -113.84
C LEU A 4 37.15 40.43 -112.60
N LYS A 5 36.02 39.72 -112.79
CA LYS A 5 35.13 39.34 -111.68
C LYS A 5 35.76 38.29 -110.75
N ILE A 6 36.54 37.36 -111.32
CA ILE A 6 37.19 36.28 -110.55
C ILE A 6 38.30 36.85 -109.66
N VAL A 7 39.13 37.76 -110.18
CA VAL A 7 40.20 38.43 -109.41
C VAL A 7 39.62 39.26 -108.26
N ASN A 8 38.55 40.01 -108.49
CA ASN A 8 37.90 40.74 -107.39
C ASN A 8 37.31 39.80 -106.33
N LEU A 9 36.69 38.68 -106.74
CA LEU A 9 36.09 37.73 -105.80
C LEU A 9 37.13 37.06 -104.89
N THR A 10 38.30 36.70 -105.43
CA THR A 10 39.41 36.15 -104.61
C THR A 10 40.04 37.22 -103.73
N LEU A 11 40.14 38.48 -104.18
CA LEU A 11 40.61 39.59 -103.35
C LEU A 11 39.68 39.86 -102.15
N PHE A 12 38.36 39.85 -102.38
CA PHE A 12 37.36 39.99 -101.31
C PHE A 12 37.38 38.82 -100.31
N ALA A 13 37.59 37.59 -100.78
CA ALA A 13 37.75 36.43 -99.90
C ALA A 13 38.98 36.55 -98.98
N LEU A 14 40.13 36.98 -99.54
CA LEU A 14 41.35 37.25 -98.77
C LEU A 14 41.15 38.38 -97.76
N PHE A 15 40.47 39.47 -98.14
CA PHE A 15 40.14 40.56 -97.22
C PHE A 15 39.22 40.12 -96.09
N GLY A 16 38.24 39.25 -96.36
CA GLY A 16 37.36 38.68 -95.34
C GLY A 16 38.11 37.83 -94.31
N ILE A 17 39.08 37.02 -94.77
CA ILE A 17 39.93 36.21 -93.88
C ILE A 17 40.86 37.10 -93.02
N LEU A 18 41.45 38.15 -93.60
CA LEU A 18 42.26 39.12 -92.86
C LEU A 18 41.44 39.93 -91.83
N LEU A 19 40.18 40.27 -92.16
CA LEU A 19 39.26 40.90 -91.21
C LEU A 19 38.86 39.96 -90.07
N ALA A 20 38.59 38.68 -90.36
CA ALA A 20 38.31 37.68 -89.34
C ALA A 20 39.51 37.47 -88.38
N LEU A 21 40.72 37.35 -88.93
CA LEU A 21 41.95 37.18 -88.13
C LEU A 21 42.29 38.42 -87.29
N SER A 22 42.10 39.62 -87.82
CA SER A 22 42.33 40.86 -87.06
C SER A 22 41.28 41.09 -85.97
N LEU A 23 40.00 40.77 -86.21
CA LEU A 23 38.97 40.78 -85.16
C LEU A 23 39.24 39.73 -84.07
N TYR A 24 39.72 38.53 -84.43
CA TYR A 24 40.13 37.51 -83.48
C TYR A 24 41.33 37.96 -82.63
N PHE A 25 42.32 38.61 -83.24
CA PHE A 25 43.48 39.18 -82.55
C PHE A 25 43.10 40.35 -81.62
N VAL A 26 42.13 41.18 -82.01
CA VAL A 26 41.57 42.24 -81.14
C VAL A 26 40.79 41.64 -79.97
N TYR A 27 39.99 40.59 -80.19
CA TYR A 27 39.25 39.90 -79.13
C TYR A 27 40.19 39.32 -78.05
N ILE A 28 41.29 38.69 -78.46
CA ILE A 28 42.31 38.16 -77.54
C ILE A 28 43.05 39.27 -76.78
N ASN A 29 43.43 40.37 -77.45
CA ASN A 29 44.20 41.44 -76.81
C ASN A 29 43.36 42.42 -75.96
N THR A 30 42.07 42.60 -76.26
CA THR A 30 41.19 43.49 -75.47
C THR A 30 40.71 42.87 -74.16
N GLY A 31 40.96 41.58 -73.93
CA GLY A 31 40.70 40.89 -72.66
C GLY A 31 41.56 41.34 -71.46
N LYS A 32 42.47 42.30 -71.63
CA LYS A 32 43.32 42.85 -70.56
C LYS A 32 43.17 44.36 -70.43
N LYS A 33 42.25 44.81 -69.56
CA LYS A 33 42.32 46.16 -68.98
C LYS A 33 43.38 46.18 -67.89
N TYR A 34 44.43 46.99 -68.06
CA TYR A 34 45.35 47.36 -66.99
C TYR A 34 45.27 48.87 -66.77
N ASN A 35 45.10 49.30 -65.52
CA ASN A 35 44.95 50.70 -65.14
C ASN A 35 46.32 51.37 -64.95
N PRO A 36 46.60 52.56 -65.51
CA PRO A 36 47.89 53.22 -65.34
C PRO A 36 47.94 54.18 -64.13
N ARG A 37 49.01 54.05 -63.34
CA ARG A 37 49.49 54.94 -62.25
C ARG A 37 48.69 54.84 -60.92
N GLN A 38 49.26 54.66 -59.73
CA GLN A 38 50.50 55.17 -59.07
C GLN A 38 50.47 56.67 -58.75
N ASP A 39 50.87 57.16 -57.57
CA ASP A 39 51.39 56.54 -56.33
C ASP A 39 50.40 56.85 -55.15
N GLN A 40 50.50 56.40 -53.89
CA GLN A 40 51.66 56.22 -53.00
C GLN A 40 51.46 55.10 -51.95
N ASN A 41 52.57 54.76 -51.29
CA ASN A 41 52.77 53.70 -50.30
C ASN A 41 51.64 53.52 -49.26
N GLU A 42 50.94 52.38 -49.29
CA GLU A 42 50.62 51.57 -48.11
C GLU A 42 50.19 50.15 -48.52
N VAL A 43 50.22 49.18 -47.60
CA VAL A 43 49.95 47.76 -47.91
C VAL A 43 48.45 47.51 -47.98
N ALA A 44 47.86 47.83 -49.14
CA ALA A 44 46.47 47.54 -49.45
C ALA A 44 46.23 46.02 -49.60
N ILE A 45 45.94 45.35 -48.49
CA ILE A 45 45.33 44.03 -48.50
C ILE A 45 43.97 44.17 -49.19
N HIS A 46 43.80 43.59 -50.38
CA HIS A 46 42.48 43.40 -50.97
C HIS A 46 41.70 42.37 -50.14
N VAL A 47 41.08 42.86 -49.07
CA VAL A 47 40.07 42.12 -48.32
C VAL A 47 38.85 41.98 -49.23
N LEU A 48 38.76 40.83 -49.91
CA LEU A 48 37.56 40.40 -50.62
C LEU A 48 36.36 40.51 -49.67
N SER A 49 35.34 41.26 -50.09
CA SER A 49 34.07 41.25 -49.37
C SER A 49 33.48 39.84 -49.42
N PHE A 50 32.76 39.45 -48.38
CA PHE A 50 32.09 38.15 -48.34
C PHE A 50 31.17 37.95 -49.55
N ASP A 51 30.46 39.01 -49.96
CA ASP A 51 29.53 38.98 -51.09
C ASP A 51 30.24 38.96 -52.47
N GLU A 52 31.57 39.14 -52.51
CA GLU A 52 32.42 39.02 -53.72
C GLU A 52 33.02 37.62 -53.91
N LEU A 53 32.98 36.76 -52.89
CA LEU A 53 33.39 35.36 -53.00
C LEU A 53 32.48 34.59 -53.98
N PRO A 54 32.97 33.55 -54.67
CA PRO A 54 32.09 32.71 -55.50
C PRO A 54 31.09 31.96 -54.60
N ARG A 55 29.88 31.71 -55.11
CA ARG A 55 28.74 31.20 -54.29
C ARG A 55 29.05 29.91 -53.52
N ASN A 56 29.85 29.02 -54.10
CA ASN A 56 30.29 27.77 -53.47
C ASN A 56 31.25 27.96 -52.28
N GLU A 57 31.90 29.13 -52.14
CA GLU A 57 32.56 29.54 -50.90
C GLU A 57 31.56 30.25 -49.97
N GLN A 58 30.71 31.14 -50.48
CA GLN A 58 29.70 31.83 -49.64
C GLN A 58 28.81 30.83 -48.88
N GLU A 59 28.37 29.75 -49.54
CA GLU A 59 27.54 28.69 -48.95
C GLU A 59 28.22 27.91 -47.80
N LYS A 60 29.53 28.07 -47.57
CA LYS A 60 30.26 27.45 -46.44
C LYS A 60 30.23 28.27 -45.16
N TYR A 61 29.90 29.56 -45.20
CA TYR A 61 29.96 30.45 -44.04
C TYR A 61 28.58 30.98 -43.67
N VAL A 62 28.31 31.05 -42.36
CA VAL A 62 27.05 31.58 -41.81
C VAL A 62 27.24 33.07 -41.48
N LYS A 63 26.38 33.96 -42.01
CA LYS A 63 26.41 35.39 -41.68
C LYS A 63 26.22 35.58 -40.16
N LYS A 64 26.96 36.50 -39.55
CA LYS A 64 27.05 36.64 -38.08
C LYS A 64 25.69 36.82 -37.39
N ASP A 65 24.79 37.57 -37.99
CA ASP A 65 23.45 37.84 -37.43
C ASP A 65 22.59 36.56 -37.35
N ASN A 66 22.82 35.60 -38.27
CA ASN A 66 22.21 34.27 -38.20
C ASN A 66 22.85 33.43 -37.09
N LEU A 67 24.16 33.60 -36.81
CA LEU A 67 24.85 32.89 -35.73
C LEU A 67 24.29 33.28 -34.35
N ASP A 68 24.08 34.58 -34.10
CA ASP A 68 23.44 35.07 -32.87
C ASP A 68 21.97 34.59 -32.75
N THR A 69 21.30 34.40 -33.89
CA THR A 69 19.95 33.80 -33.95
C THR A 69 19.97 32.32 -33.57
N TYR A 70 20.94 31.54 -34.05
CA TYR A 70 21.14 30.14 -33.63
C TYR A 70 21.57 30.02 -32.15
N GLY A 71 22.35 30.98 -31.63
CA GLY A 71 22.70 31.04 -30.21
C GLY A 71 21.47 31.11 -29.31
N LYS A 72 20.54 32.02 -29.60
CA LYS A 72 19.24 32.12 -28.89
C LYS A 72 18.33 30.91 -29.08
N PHE A 73 18.47 30.18 -30.19
CA PHE A 73 17.73 28.93 -30.40
C PHE A 73 18.19 27.83 -29.42
N LEU A 74 19.47 27.81 -29.04
CA LEU A 74 20.06 26.76 -28.19
C LEU A 74 20.05 27.06 -26.68
N THR A 75 19.74 28.28 -26.25
CA THR A 75 19.72 28.68 -24.83
C THR A 75 18.34 28.45 -24.17
N PRO A 76 18.24 27.70 -23.06
CA PRO A 76 17.01 27.61 -22.26
C PRO A 76 16.79 28.86 -21.38
N LYS A 77 15.53 29.22 -21.09
CA LYS A 77 15.15 30.44 -20.35
C LYS A 77 15.52 30.35 -18.87
N SER A 78 15.72 29.15 -18.34
CA SER A 78 16.35 28.90 -17.02
C SER A 78 17.75 29.54 -16.89
N TYR A 79 18.55 29.53 -17.96
CA TYR A 79 19.88 30.16 -17.97
C TYR A 79 19.78 31.69 -18.02
N GLU A 80 18.88 32.25 -18.82
CA GLU A 80 18.64 33.71 -18.85
C GLU A 80 18.19 34.27 -17.48
N LYS A 81 17.53 33.44 -16.66
CA LYS A 81 16.93 33.83 -15.36
C LYS A 81 17.75 33.46 -14.13
N ASN A 82 18.95 32.90 -14.28
CA ASN A 82 19.88 32.57 -13.18
C ASN A 82 19.21 31.80 -12.01
N LEU A 83 18.58 30.67 -12.31
CA LEU A 83 17.94 29.82 -11.30
C LEU A 83 18.93 29.35 -10.21
N LYS A 84 18.70 29.77 -8.97
CA LYS A 84 19.37 29.22 -7.79
C LYS A 84 18.66 27.94 -7.36
N ILE A 85 19.28 26.80 -7.64
CA ILE A 85 18.86 25.48 -7.14
C ILE A 85 19.39 25.36 -5.71
N SER A 86 18.50 25.39 -4.71
CA SER A 86 18.81 25.00 -3.33
C SER A 86 19.01 23.49 -3.21
N SER A 87 19.66 23.04 -2.14
CA SER A 87 20.05 21.65 -1.99
C SER A 87 18.88 20.76 -1.55
N ILE A 88 18.85 19.54 -2.09
CA ILE A 88 17.77 18.55 -1.88
C ILE A 88 17.63 18.13 -0.39
N ASN A 89 18.64 18.43 0.44
CA ASN A 89 18.74 18.00 1.83
C ASN A 89 18.56 19.16 2.86
N GLU A 90 18.09 20.34 2.44
CA GLU A 90 17.75 21.42 3.37
C GLU A 90 16.57 21.00 4.27
N PRO A 91 16.67 21.17 5.61
CA PRO A 91 15.63 20.76 6.53
C PRO A 91 14.38 21.64 6.38
N ILE A 92 13.20 21.03 6.50
CA ILE A 92 11.91 21.72 6.41
C ILE A 92 11.85 22.82 7.48
N PRO A 93 11.61 24.11 7.12
CA PRO A 93 11.49 25.19 8.09
C PRO A 93 10.42 24.93 9.15
N SER A 94 10.73 25.32 10.40
CA SER A 94 9.78 25.29 11.50
C SER A 94 8.79 26.46 11.48
N ASP A 95 9.05 27.50 10.68
CA ASP A 95 8.11 28.60 10.43
C ASP A 95 7.21 28.32 9.21
N LEU A 96 5.93 28.62 9.37
CA LEU A 96 4.91 28.45 8.36
C LEU A 96 5.02 29.51 7.23
N GLU A 97 5.48 30.73 7.53
CA GLU A 97 5.65 31.76 6.49
C GLU A 97 6.91 31.53 5.65
N GLU A 98 8.01 31.09 6.26
CA GLU A 98 9.20 30.61 5.55
C GLU A 98 8.87 29.41 4.64
N LEU A 99 8.15 28.41 5.14
CA LEU A 99 7.70 27.26 4.34
C LEU A 99 6.79 27.69 3.17
N LYS A 100 5.86 28.63 3.38
CA LYS A 100 5.03 29.21 2.31
C LYS A 100 5.88 29.90 1.23
N ARG A 101 6.93 30.63 1.62
CA ARG A 101 7.85 31.27 0.67
C ARG A 101 8.61 30.23 -0.15
N GLN A 102 9.22 29.23 0.48
CA GLN A 102 9.91 28.15 -0.22
C GLN A 102 8.98 27.41 -1.20
N VAL A 103 7.74 27.10 -0.81
CA VAL A 103 6.74 26.47 -1.71
C VAL A 103 6.32 27.40 -2.85
N SER A 104 6.25 28.72 -2.62
CA SER A 104 6.00 29.71 -3.68
C SER A 104 7.16 29.78 -4.67
N ASP A 105 8.40 29.84 -4.19
CA ASP A 105 9.59 29.92 -5.02
C ASP A 105 9.77 28.63 -5.84
N LEU A 106 9.63 27.46 -5.21
CA LEU A 106 9.65 26.16 -5.89
C LEU A 106 8.55 26.05 -6.97
N ARG A 107 7.38 26.68 -6.78
CA ARG A 107 6.34 26.76 -7.83
C ARG A 107 6.78 27.63 -9.01
N VAL A 108 7.47 28.74 -8.76
CA VAL A 108 8.04 29.60 -9.82
C VAL A 108 9.17 28.88 -10.56
N GLN A 109 10.06 28.18 -9.85
CA GLN A 109 11.15 27.41 -10.45
C GLN A 109 10.62 26.26 -11.34
N ASN A 110 9.68 25.45 -10.82
CA ASN A 110 9.07 24.36 -11.59
C ASN A 110 8.32 24.89 -12.83
N LYS A 111 7.69 26.07 -12.75
CA LYS A 111 7.07 26.69 -13.93
C LYS A 111 8.11 27.04 -15.00
N ILE A 112 9.24 27.63 -14.62
CA ILE A 112 10.31 27.97 -15.59
C ILE A 112 10.87 26.71 -16.26
N LEU A 113 11.07 25.62 -15.51
CA LEU A 113 11.52 24.33 -16.05
C LEU A 113 10.47 23.69 -16.97
N TYR A 114 9.17 23.86 -16.68
CA TYR A 114 8.08 23.40 -17.56
C TYR A 114 8.00 24.22 -18.86
N ASP A 115 8.12 25.56 -18.76
CA ASP A 115 8.15 26.47 -19.91
C ASP A 115 9.38 26.20 -20.81
N ASP A 116 10.52 25.77 -20.24
CA ASP A 116 11.71 25.32 -20.97
C ASP A 116 11.52 23.96 -21.65
N ASN A 117 10.88 22.99 -20.98
CA ASN A 117 10.59 21.69 -21.60
C ASN A 117 9.67 21.83 -22.83
N ILE A 118 8.68 22.72 -22.79
CA ILE A 118 7.84 23.04 -23.95
C ILE A 118 8.66 23.67 -25.07
N ASP A 119 9.52 24.64 -24.74
CA ASP A 119 10.39 25.34 -25.69
C ASP A 119 11.34 24.37 -26.42
N LEU A 120 12.00 23.50 -25.66
CA LEU A 120 12.90 22.46 -26.18
C LEU A 120 12.16 21.41 -27.02
N VAL A 121 10.95 20.98 -26.63
CA VAL A 121 10.13 20.07 -27.45
C VAL A 121 9.72 20.72 -28.77
N SER A 122 9.32 22.00 -28.76
CA SER A 122 9.00 22.73 -30.00
C SER A 122 10.21 22.86 -30.93
N LYS A 123 11.38 23.21 -30.37
CA LYS A 123 12.64 23.33 -31.12
C LYS A 123 13.12 21.98 -31.68
N ASN A 124 12.98 20.90 -30.92
CA ASN A 124 13.29 19.54 -31.38
C ASN A 124 12.36 19.08 -32.51
N LEU A 125 11.07 19.43 -32.45
CA LEU A 125 10.12 19.16 -33.54
C LEU A 125 10.46 19.94 -34.81
N GLU A 126 10.86 21.21 -34.68
CA GLU A 126 11.32 22.04 -35.80
C GLU A 126 12.60 21.46 -36.44
N ILE A 127 13.58 21.05 -35.64
CA ILE A 127 14.80 20.37 -36.10
C ILE A 127 14.46 19.06 -36.82
N ALA A 128 13.55 18.25 -36.28
CA ALA A 128 13.11 16.99 -36.92
C ALA A 128 12.43 17.23 -38.28
N ASN A 129 11.60 18.28 -38.39
CA ASN A 129 10.97 18.68 -39.65
C ASN A 129 12.01 19.18 -40.67
N LEU A 130 13.00 19.97 -40.23
CA LEU A 130 14.09 20.44 -41.08
C LEU A 130 14.97 19.29 -41.60
N LEU A 131 15.31 18.31 -40.74
CA LEU A 131 16.04 17.11 -41.13
C LEU A 131 15.24 16.28 -42.15
N SER A 132 13.96 16.00 -41.87
CA SER A 132 13.05 15.30 -42.79
C SER A 132 12.98 15.96 -44.18
N SER A 133 12.92 17.31 -44.22
CA SER A 133 12.93 18.05 -45.48
C SER A 133 14.27 17.95 -46.25
N LYS A 134 15.40 17.87 -45.53
CA LYS A 134 16.72 17.62 -46.14
C LYS A 134 16.86 16.20 -46.65
N ASP A 135 16.36 15.20 -45.93
CA ASP A 135 16.38 13.80 -46.36
C ASP A 135 15.50 13.58 -47.59
N ALA A 136 14.34 14.25 -47.68
CA ALA A 136 13.52 14.27 -48.89
C ALA A 136 14.27 14.89 -50.09
N SER A 137 15.02 15.98 -49.88
CA SER A 137 15.85 16.63 -50.91
C SER A 137 17.03 15.75 -51.36
N LEU A 138 17.71 15.09 -50.41
CA LEU A 138 18.77 14.11 -50.66
C LEU A 138 18.24 12.90 -51.42
N SER A 139 17.07 12.39 -51.06
CA SER A 139 16.40 11.30 -51.76
C SER A 139 16.12 11.67 -53.21
N TYR A 140 15.52 12.84 -53.48
CA TYR A 140 15.30 13.35 -54.84
C TYR A 140 16.61 13.48 -55.64
N LYS A 141 17.67 13.98 -55.02
CA LYS A 141 18.99 14.13 -55.65
C LYS A 141 19.63 12.79 -55.98
N ASN A 142 19.48 11.80 -55.10
CA ASN A 142 19.95 10.42 -55.30
C ASN A 142 19.13 9.66 -56.36
N ILE A 143 17.82 9.90 -56.46
CA ILE A 143 16.96 9.34 -57.50
C ILE A 143 17.36 9.90 -58.88
N ASN A 144 17.57 11.22 -59.01
CA ASN A 144 18.08 11.82 -60.24
C ASN A 144 19.49 11.29 -60.60
N LEU A 145 20.38 11.09 -59.63
CA LEU A 145 21.70 10.49 -59.89
C LEU A 145 21.60 9.05 -60.38
N ARG A 146 20.67 8.24 -59.84
CA ARG A 146 20.40 6.89 -60.38
C ARG A 146 19.84 6.95 -61.80
N MET A 147 18.84 7.79 -62.08
CA MET A 147 18.31 7.96 -63.44
C MET A 147 19.36 8.44 -64.47
N ILE A 148 20.41 9.14 -64.03
CA ILE A 148 21.56 9.50 -64.88
C ILE A 148 22.51 8.32 -65.11
N MET A 149 22.66 7.41 -64.13
CA MET A 149 23.48 6.19 -64.25
C MET A 149 22.78 5.07 -65.02
N ASP A 150 21.47 4.89 -64.80
CA ASP A 150 20.63 3.87 -65.44
C ASP A 150 20.24 4.26 -66.88
N SER A 151 20.64 5.46 -67.34
CA SER A 151 20.54 5.90 -68.73
C SER A 151 21.54 5.14 -69.61
N GLU A 152 21.12 3.98 -70.14
CA GLU A 152 21.88 3.08 -71.04
C GLU A 152 22.73 3.81 -72.09
N LYS A 153 22.21 4.92 -72.60
CA LYS A 153 22.86 5.84 -73.55
C LYS A 153 24.28 6.29 -73.15
N TYR A 154 24.61 6.38 -71.85
CA TYR A 154 25.96 6.69 -71.39
C TYR A 154 26.91 5.48 -71.52
N LEU A 155 26.45 4.27 -71.21
CA LEU A 155 27.23 3.04 -71.41
C LEU A 155 27.41 2.76 -72.90
N GLU A 156 26.40 2.99 -73.72
CA GLU A 156 26.46 2.91 -75.18
C GLU A 156 27.48 3.91 -75.75
N THR A 157 27.45 5.17 -75.29
CA THR A 157 28.42 6.21 -75.71
C THR A 157 29.85 5.86 -75.26
N ILE A 158 30.04 5.32 -74.05
CA ILE A 158 31.35 4.88 -73.57
C ILE A 158 31.88 3.69 -74.38
N ASN A 159 31.02 2.72 -74.73
CA ASN A 159 31.41 1.59 -75.58
C ASN A 159 31.74 2.01 -77.01
N ASP A 160 30.97 2.93 -77.61
CA ASP A 160 31.26 3.49 -78.93
C ASP A 160 32.57 4.31 -78.95
N LEU A 161 32.84 5.09 -77.91
CA LEU A 161 34.12 5.81 -77.74
C LEU A 161 35.31 4.84 -77.52
N THR A 162 35.15 3.80 -76.69
CA THR A 162 36.18 2.77 -76.48
C THR A 162 36.47 2.02 -77.78
N LYS A 163 35.43 1.62 -78.51
CA LYS A 163 35.56 0.96 -79.82
C LYS A 163 36.28 1.85 -80.84
N LYS A 164 35.93 3.14 -80.93
CA LYS A 164 36.62 4.11 -81.80
C LYS A 164 38.07 4.35 -81.38
N LEU A 165 38.39 4.25 -80.09
CA LEU A 165 39.76 4.29 -79.60
C LEU A 165 40.56 3.05 -80.02
N GLU A 166 39.98 1.85 -79.93
CA GLU A 166 40.59 0.61 -80.40
C GLU A 166 40.78 0.60 -81.93
N GLU A 167 39.75 1.03 -82.69
CA GLU A 167 39.82 1.18 -84.16
C GLU A 167 40.94 2.16 -84.56
N SER A 168 41.00 3.34 -83.93
CA SER A 168 42.05 4.34 -84.18
C SER A 168 43.45 3.84 -83.80
N GLN A 169 43.60 3.12 -82.69
CA GLN A 169 44.89 2.50 -82.32
C GLN A 169 45.31 1.41 -83.33
N ASN A 170 44.37 0.62 -83.83
CA ASN A 170 44.62 -0.42 -84.82
C ASN A 170 45.00 0.17 -86.20
N GLU A 171 44.32 1.23 -86.65
CA GLU A 171 44.70 2.00 -87.85
C GLU A 171 46.11 2.58 -87.72
N ASN A 172 46.46 3.14 -86.56
CA ASN A 172 47.80 3.69 -86.31
C ASN A 172 48.87 2.58 -86.28
N LEU A 173 48.54 1.40 -85.74
CA LEU A 173 49.38 0.18 -85.84
C LEU A 173 49.54 -0.32 -87.28
N GLN A 174 48.52 -0.23 -88.13
CA GLN A 174 48.65 -0.56 -89.55
C GLN A 174 49.47 0.48 -90.32
N SER A 175 49.28 1.77 -90.05
CA SER A 175 50.10 2.87 -90.59
C SER A 175 51.59 2.69 -90.22
N SER A 176 51.87 2.30 -88.97
CA SER A 176 53.21 1.94 -88.50
C SER A 176 53.78 0.72 -89.23
N LYS A 177 52.99 -0.35 -89.43
CA LYS A 177 53.41 -1.53 -90.22
C LYS A 177 53.70 -1.20 -91.69
N ILE A 178 52.88 -0.37 -92.33
CA ILE A 178 53.08 0.08 -93.72
C ILE A 178 54.35 0.96 -93.82
N SER A 179 54.58 1.83 -92.83
CA SER A 179 55.78 2.66 -92.75
C SER A 179 57.05 1.82 -92.54
N SER A 180 56.98 0.81 -91.65
CA SER A 180 58.05 -0.16 -91.43
C SER A 180 58.35 -0.99 -92.70
N GLN A 181 57.32 -1.44 -93.42
CA GLN A 181 57.49 -2.13 -94.71
C GLN A 181 58.09 -1.22 -95.79
N LYS A 182 57.79 0.09 -95.80
CA LYS A 182 58.49 1.07 -96.65
C LYS A 182 59.95 1.23 -96.25
N ILE A 183 60.26 1.33 -94.96
CA ILE A 183 61.64 1.41 -94.45
C ILE A 183 62.42 0.17 -94.86
N VAL A 184 61.89 -1.05 -94.68
CA VAL A 184 62.56 -2.30 -95.10
C VAL A 184 62.77 -2.36 -96.62
N LYS A 185 61.83 -1.87 -97.44
CA LYS A 185 62.03 -1.77 -98.89
C LYS A 185 63.14 -0.78 -99.26
N LEU A 186 63.14 0.40 -98.66
CA LEU A 186 64.19 1.41 -98.85
C LEU A 186 65.56 0.93 -98.34
N GLN A 187 65.60 0.16 -97.26
CA GLN A 187 66.80 -0.50 -96.74
C GLN A 187 67.38 -1.46 -97.79
N ASN A 188 66.53 -2.32 -98.36
CA ASN A 188 66.93 -3.27 -99.41
C ASN A 188 67.35 -2.57 -100.72
N GLU A 189 66.73 -1.44 -101.09
CA GLU A 189 67.17 -0.61 -102.22
C GLU A 189 68.51 0.07 -101.94
N ILE A 190 68.74 0.58 -100.72
CA ILE A 190 70.01 1.15 -100.29
C ILE A 190 71.12 0.10 -100.32
N ASP A 191 70.88 -1.10 -99.78
CA ASP A 191 71.87 -2.18 -99.79
C ASP A 191 72.11 -2.75 -101.20
N SER A 192 71.09 -2.74 -102.08
CA SER A 192 71.26 -3.03 -103.51
C SER A 192 72.17 -2.01 -104.20
N LEU A 193 71.88 -0.71 -104.05
CA LEU A 193 72.69 0.39 -104.60
C LEU A 193 74.11 0.41 -103.99
N ARG A 194 74.27 0.02 -102.73
CA ARG A 194 75.56 -0.12 -102.05
C ARG A 194 76.38 -1.25 -102.66
N ASN A 195 75.77 -2.40 -102.94
CA ASN A 195 76.42 -3.51 -103.64
C ASN A 195 76.76 -3.14 -105.10
N GLU A 196 75.92 -2.36 -105.78
CA GLU A 196 76.26 -1.84 -107.12
C GLU A 196 77.44 -0.85 -107.06
N MET A 197 77.47 0.05 -106.08
CA MET A 197 78.62 0.95 -105.88
C MET A 197 79.91 0.20 -105.54
N VAL A 198 79.86 -0.84 -104.70
CA VAL A 198 81.02 -1.70 -104.41
C VAL A 198 81.50 -2.43 -105.67
N ASN A 199 80.59 -2.97 -106.49
CA ASN A 199 80.96 -3.60 -107.76
C ASN A 199 81.57 -2.60 -108.76
N ARG A 200 81.05 -1.36 -108.84
CA ARG A 200 81.63 -0.29 -109.66
C ARG A 200 82.99 0.16 -109.13
N LEU A 201 83.19 0.22 -107.81
CA LEU A 201 84.49 0.53 -107.20
C LEU A 201 85.53 -0.54 -107.56
N ASN A 202 85.16 -1.82 -107.43
CA ASN A 202 86.00 -2.96 -107.81
C ASN A 202 86.36 -2.97 -109.32
N GLN A 203 85.50 -2.43 -110.18
CA GLN A 203 85.83 -2.21 -111.61
C GLN A 203 86.84 -1.06 -111.80
N PHE A 204 86.64 0.07 -111.11
CA PHE A 204 87.54 1.23 -111.22
C PHE A 204 88.94 1.03 -110.59
N GLU A 205 89.08 0.12 -109.63
CA GLU A 205 90.40 -0.27 -109.11
C GLU A 205 91.08 -1.36 -109.95
N GLY A 206 90.33 -2.14 -110.73
CA GLY A 206 90.87 -3.11 -111.69
C GLY A 206 91.56 -2.47 -112.90
N ASP A 207 90.88 -1.54 -113.57
CA ASP A 207 91.33 -0.96 -114.85
C ASP A 207 92.52 0.04 -114.71
N LYS A 208 93.00 0.29 -113.49
CA LYS A 208 94.14 1.18 -113.22
C LYS A 208 95.49 0.45 -113.12
N ALA A 209 95.51 -0.87 -113.22
CA ALA A 209 96.65 -1.71 -112.83
C ALA A 209 97.47 -2.34 -113.98
N GLN A 210 97.23 -1.99 -115.26
CA GLN A 210 98.06 -2.54 -116.36
C GLN A 210 98.31 -1.58 -117.54
N LEU A 211 99.27 -0.66 -117.36
CA LEU A 211 99.85 0.12 -118.47
C LEU A 211 101.33 0.41 -118.19
N ILE A 212 102.20 0.20 -119.20
CA ILE A 212 103.65 0.50 -119.34
C ILE A 212 104.54 -0.76 -119.57
N SER A 213 104.65 -1.16 -120.84
CA SER A 213 105.88 -1.56 -121.57
C SER A 213 105.48 -1.91 -123.02
N LYS A 214 106.24 -1.63 -124.09
CA LYS A 214 107.54 -0.94 -124.26
C LYS A 214 107.61 -0.33 -125.69
N ASN A 215 108.64 0.49 -125.92
CA ASN A 215 109.28 0.96 -127.19
C ASN A 215 108.78 0.35 -128.53
N SER A 216 108.49 1.14 -129.58
CA SER A 216 109.38 2.01 -130.42
C SER A 216 110.05 1.26 -131.58
N ASP A 217 110.36 2.01 -132.64
CA ASP A 217 111.21 1.63 -133.80
C ASP A 217 110.52 0.69 -134.82
N GLU A 218 110.72 0.76 -136.15
CA GLU A 218 111.45 1.75 -136.96
C GLU A 218 110.94 1.88 -138.42
N MET A 219 111.00 3.12 -138.94
CA MET A 219 111.39 3.56 -140.28
C MET A 219 111.34 2.61 -141.53
N SER A 220 110.34 2.85 -142.40
CA SER A 220 110.43 3.08 -143.86
C SER A 220 111.38 2.27 -144.79
N LYS A 221 110.79 1.51 -145.74
CA LYS A 221 111.30 1.12 -147.10
C LYS A 221 110.21 0.32 -147.84
N ASN A 222 110.10 0.26 -149.18
CA ASN A 222 110.75 0.93 -150.32
C ASN A 222 109.63 1.60 -151.18
N LEU A 223 109.80 2.66 -151.97
CA LEU A 223 110.97 3.35 -152.55
C LEU A 223 111.69 2.69 -153.75
N LYS A 224 111.02 2.68 -154.90
CA LYS A 224 111.55 2.96 -156.26
C LYS A 224 110.34 3.26 -157.14
N THR A 225 110.21 4.41 -157.78
CA THR A 225 111.20 5.08 -158.65
C THR A 225 111.83 6.35 -158.07
N GLN A 226 113.16 6.36 -157.91
CA GLN A 226 113.94 7.57 -157.63
C GLN A 226 114.64 8.05 -158.91
N MET A 227 114.60 9.36 -159.20
CA MET A 227 115.77 10.10 -159.69
C MET A 227 115.65 11.63 -159.57
N ASP A 228 114.44 12.20 -159.68
CA ASP A 228 114.29 13.64 -159.95
C ASP A 228 114.20 14.58 -158.72
N GLU A 229 113.92 14.08 -157.51
CA GLU A 229 113.61 14.95 -156.35
C GLU A 229 114.81 15.73 -155.76
N LYS A 230 116.05 15.37 -156.11
CA LYS A 230 117.25 15.91 -155.45
C LYS A 230 117.37 17.45 -155.54
N LEU A 231 116.79 18.08 -156.56
CA LEU A 231 116.94 19.52 -156.82
C LEU A 231 115.98 20.43 -156.02
N ARG A 232 115.06 19.86 -155.22
CA ARG A 232 114.00 20.63 -154.55
C ARG A 232 114.24 20.89 -153.05
N LEU A 233 114.79 19.91 -152.33
CA LEU A 233 114.92 19.92 -150.86
C LEU A 233 115.74 21.11 -150.31
N GLU A 234 116.73 21.59 -151.07
CA GLU A 234 117.69 22.60 -150.63
C GLU A 234 117.06 23.99 -150.38
N LYS A 235 115.84 24.25 -150.88
CA LYS A 235 115.11 25.52 -150.66
C LYS A 235 114.19 25.54 -149.45
N GLU A 236 113.78 24.38 -148.91
CA GLU A 236 112.78 24.34 -147.82
C GLU A 236 113.43 24.51 -146.44
N LEU A 237 114.69 24.09 -146.27
CA LEU A 237 115.46 24.19 -145.03
C LEU A 237 115.56 25.62 -144.45
N LEU A 238 115.62 26.64 -145.32
CA LEU A 238 115.81 28.03 -144.90
C LEU A 238 114.55 28.66 -144.28
N LYS A 239 113.38 28.04 -144.44
CA LYS A 239 112.10 28.52 -143.89
C LYS A 239 111.90 28.12 -142.42
N ILE A 240 112.33 26.91 -142.05
CA ILE A 240 112.09 26.28 -140.74
C ILE A 240 112.70 27.10 -139.60
N THR A 241 113.89 27.66 -139.80
CA THR A 241 114.63 28.45 -138.79
C THR A 241 113.86 29.70 -138.32
N GLY A 242 112.99 30.27 -139.15
CA GLY A 242 112.17 31.45 -138.82
C GLY A 242 110.91 31.15 -138.00
N GLU A 243 110.50 29.88 -137.92
CA GLU A 243 109.32 29.46 -137.14
C GLU A 243 109.70 29.08 -135.70
N LEU A 244 110.94 28.57 -135.50
CA LEU A 244 111.46 28.16 -134.20
C LEU A 244 111.57 29.30 -133.16
N SER A 245 111.80 30.55 -133.58
CA SER A 245 111.89 31.69 -132.67
C SER A 245 110.54 32.05 -132.03
N LYS A 246 109.45 32.00 -132.80
CA LYS A 246 108.10 32.37 -132.35
C LYS A 246 107.61 31.46 -131.21
N ILE A 247 107.89 30.15 -131.32
CA ILE A 247 107.53 29.14 -130.32
C ILE A 247 108.21 29.43 -128.97
N LYS A 248 109.43 30.01 -128.98
CA LYS A 248 110.15 30.37 -127.76
C LYS A 248 109.47 31.53 -127.02
N ASP A 249 109.07 32.57 -127.74
CA ASP A 249 108.40 33.74 -127.17
C ASP A 249 106.99 33.40 -126.66
N GLU A 250 106.31 32.45 -127.31
CA GLU A 250 105.00 31.94 -126.89
C GLU A 250 105.09 31.09 -125.60
N ASN A 251 106.11 30.23 -125.47
CA ASN A 251 106.40 29.50 -124.23
C ASN A 251 106.68 30.43 -123.04
N ALA A 252 107.37 31.56 -123.25
CA ALA A 252 107.60 32.54 -122.19
C ALA A 252 106.27 33.12 -121.68
N ARG A 253 105.40 33.57 -122.60
CA ARG A 253 104.06 34.10 -122.26
C ARG A 253 103.16 33.09 -121.56
N MET A 254 103.23 31.82 -121.93
CA MET A 254 102.50 30.75 -121.21
C MET A 254 103.03 30.55 -119.79
N THR A 255 104.35 30.67 -119.58
CA THR A 255 104.97 30.57 -118.25
C THR A 255 104.51 31.70 -117.32
N ASP A 256 104.53 32.94 -117.81
CA ASP A 256 104.03 34.10 -117.06
C ASP A 256 102.53 33.95 -116.73
N SER A 257 101.72 33.52 -117.70
CA SER A 257 100.27 33.28 -117.53
C SER A 257 99.96 32.19 -116.50
N LEU A 258 100.78 31.12 -116.44
CA LEU A 258 100.69 30.10 -115.40
C LEU A 258 101.04 30.67 -114.02
N SER A 259 102.11 31.46 -113.89
CA SER A 259 102.50 32.08 -112.61
C SER A 259 101.42 33.00 -112.02
N LEU A 260 100.69 33.73 -112.89
CA LEU A 260 99.58 34.58 -112.47
C LEU A 260 98.37 33.77 -111.99
N LYS A 261 98.06 32.66 -112.67
CA LYS A 261 96.99 31.73 -112.26
C LYS A 261 97.33 31.00 -110.96
N GLU A 262 98.58 30.62 -110.75
CA GLU A 262 99.10 30.02 -109.52
C GLU A 262 98.91 30.97 -108.32
N PHE A 263 99.11 32.28 -108.51
CA PHE A 263 98.87 33.30 -107.50
C PHE A 263 97.38 33.53 -107.23
N GLU A 264 96.55 33.66 -108.28
CA GLU A 264 95.09 33.76 -108.15
C GLU A 264 94.49 32.55 -107.43
N PHE A 265 94.96 31.33 -107.74
CA PHE A 265 94.52 30.10 -107.08
C PHE A 265 94.78 30.15 -105.57
N LYS A 266 95.98 30.59 -105.14
CA LYS A 266 96.33 30.72 -103.71
C LYS A 266 95.56 31.84 -102.99
N ARG A 267 95.19 32.91 -103.69
CA ARG A 267 94.27 33.92 -103.14
C ARG A 267 92.86 33.33 -102.95
N VAL A 268 92.34 32.60 -103.93
CA VAL A 268 91.02 31.96 -103.83
C VAL A 268 91.01 30.87 -102.76
N GLU A 269 92.05 30.05 -102.65
CA GLU A 269 92.20 29.04 -101.60
C GLU A 269 92.14 29.67 -100.20
N THR A 270 92.94 30.72 -99.97
CA THR A 270 92.97 31.41 -98.67
C THR A 270 91.64 32.11 -98.36
N GLU A 271 91.03 32.80 -99.32
CA GLU A 271 89.69 33.38 -99.17
C GLU A 271 88.61 32.34 -98.83
N GLN A 272 88.64 31.15 -99.45
CA GLN A 272 87.67 30.09 -99.17
C GLN A 272 87.93 29.46 -97.79
N LYS A 273 89.19 29.26 -97.40
CA LYS A 273 89.58 28.76 -96.08
C LYS A 273 89.11 29.70 -94.96
N ASP A 274 89.23 31.01 -95.17
CA ASP A 274 88.72 32.05 -94.28
C ASP A 274 87.19 32.04 -94.17
N LYS A 275 86.48 31.81 -95.29
CA LYS A 275 85.00 31.67 -95.32
C LYS A 275 84.56 30.42 -94.55
N VAL A 276 85.24 29.28 -94.75
CA VAL A 276 84.98 28.03 -94.02
C VAL A 276 85.22 28.19 -92.52
N LEU A 277 86.34 28.81 -92.11
CA LEU A 277 86.63 29.08 -90.69
C LEU A 277 85.56 29.96 -90.03
N LYS A 278 85.08 31.01 -90.71
CA LYS A 278 84.01 31.88 -90.20
C LYS A 278 82.67 31.15 -90.09
N ILE A 279 82.32 30.31 -91.05
CA ILE A 279 81.12 29.46 -91.01
C ILE A 279 81.22 28.43 -89.87
N GLN A 280 82.38 27.81 -89.69
CA GLN A 280 82.60 26.82 -88.63
C GLN A 280 82.51 27.44 -87.23
N ALA A 281 83.10 28.63 -87.02
CA ALA A 281 83.00 29.37 -85.76
C ALA A 281 81.55 29.75 -85.45
N ALA A 282 80.84 30.39 -86.39
CA ALA A 282 79.43 30.77 -86.22
C ALA A 282 78.52 29.56 -85.95
N SER A 283 78.79 28.42 -86.61
CA SER A 283 78.06 27.17 -86.39
C SER A 283 78.33 26.60 -84.99
N GLN A 284 79.58 26.67 -84.51
CA GLN A 284 79.94 26.21 -83.17
C GLN A 284 79.29 27.08 -82.08
N ASP A 285 79.26 28.40 -82.25
CA ASP A 285 78.57 29.30 -81.31
C ASP A 285 77.06 29.08 -81.29
N MET A 286 76.45 28.79 -82.44
CA MET A 286 75.03 28.42 -82.52
C MET A 286 74.75 27.09 -81.82
N ILE A 287 75.60 26.07 -82.00
CA ILE A 287 75.52 24.78 -81.29
C ILE A 287 75.69 24.97 -79.77
N ASN A 288 76.66 25.78 -79.34
CA ASN A 288 76.91 26.09 -77.94
C ASN A 288 75.69 26.79 -77.30
N THR A 289 75.05 27.70 -78.04
CA THR A 289 73.84 28.42 -77.60
C THR A 289 72.64 27.46 -77.48
N LEU A 290 72.38 26.65 -78.51
CA LEU A 290 71.31 25.64 -78.52
C LEU A 290 71.47 24.62 -77.39
N ASN A 291 72.69 24.13 -77.14
CA ASN A 291 72.97 23.22 -76.03
C ASN A 291 72.70 23.86 -74.67
N LYS A 292 73.00 25.16 -74.51
CA LYS A 292 72.72 25.90 -73.27
C LYS A 292 71.22 26.10 -73.05
N GLU A 293 70.48 26.45 -74.10
CA GLU A 293 69.01 26.56 -74.05
C GLU A 293 68.34 25.20 -73.78
N PHE A 294 68.84 24.13 -74.39
CA PHE A 294 68.38 22.76 -74.15
C PHE A 294 68.58 22.35 -72.69
N GLU A 295 69.78 22.55 -72.12
CA GLU A 295 70.02 22.21 -70.71
C GLU A 295 69.20 23.08 -69.75
N VAL A 296 68.99 24.37 -70.04
CA VAL A 296 68.06 25.19 -69.24
C VAL A 296 66.64 24.61 -69.28
N LYS A 297 66.11 24.30 -70.47
CA LYS A 297 64.75 23.73 -70.62
C LYS A 297 64.62 22.35 -69.97
N LYS A 298 65.63 21.50 -70.08
CA LYS A 298 65.71 20.20 -69.41
C LYS A 298 65.66 20.35 -67.89
N ASN A 299 66.46 21.24 -67.31
CA ASN A 299 66.44 21.51 -65.87
C ASN A 299 65.11 22.11 -65.38
N GLU A 300 64.43 22.95 -66.19
CA GLU A 300 63.07 23.43 -65.90
C GLU A 300 62.06 22.26 -65.88
N TYR A 301 62.05 21.41 -66.91
CA TYR A 301 61.12 20.27 -66.97
C TYR A 301 61.39 19.23 -65.87
N GLU A 302 62.65 18.91 -65.55
CA GLU A 302 63.00 18.02 -64.44
C GLU A 302 62.52 18.56 -63.09
N LYS A 303 62.61 19.89 -62.88
CA LYS A 303 62.11 20.57 -61.68
C LYS A 303 60.58 20.50 -61.59
N ASP A 304 59.86 20.76 -62.68
CA ASP A 304 58.40 20.72 -62.71
C ASP A 304 57.86 19.29 -62.52
N ILE A 305 58.49 18.29 -63.17
CA ILE A 305 58.18 16.87 -62.97
C ILE A 305 58.38 16.47 -61.50
N LYS A 306 59.50 16.89 -60.88
CA LYS A 306 59.79 16.62 -59.47
C LYS A 306 58.79 17.31 -58.53
N SER A 307 58.35 18.53 -58.87
CA SER A 307 57.30 19.24 -58.15
C SER A 307 55.97 18.48 -58.20
N LYS A 308 55.55 18.05 -59.41
CA LYS A 308 54.31 17.30 -59.62
C LYS A 308 54.33 15.89 -58.98
N LEU A 309 55.48 15.22 -58.93
CA LEU A 309 55.65 13.97 -58.18
C LEU A 309 55.42 14.17 -56.68
N ASN A 310 55.98 15.22 -56.08
CA ASN A 310 55.76 15.55 -54.66
C ASN A 310 54.28 15.86 -54.37
N GLU A 311 53.60 16.57 -55.27
CA GLU A 311 52.17 16.89 -55.18
C GLU A 311 51.29 15.63 -55.26
N ILE A 312 51.61 14.69 -56.17
CA ILE A 312 50.96 13.38 -56.26
C ILE A 312 51.18 12.55 -54.99
N GLU A 313 52.39 12.56 -54.41
CA GLU A 313 52.64 11.90 -53.14
C GLU A 313 51.86 12.51 -51.97
N ALA A 314 51.75 13.83 -51.90
CA ALA A 314 50.96 14.52 -50.87
C ALA A 314 49.48 14.13 -50.95
N LEU A 315 48.88 14.23 -52.15
CA LEU A 315 47.48 13.84 -52.41
C LEU A 315 47.24 12.36 -52.10
N LYS A 316 48.19 11.47 -52.37
CA LYS A 316 48.10 10.04 -52.05
C LYS A 316 48.13 9.76 -50.54
N ARG A 317 48.89 10.55 -49.77
CA ARG A 317 48.89 10.47 -48.29
C ARG A 317 47.57 10.99 -47.71
N GLU A 318 47.05 12.10 -48.24
CA GLU A 318 45.75 12.65 -47.85
C GLU A 318 44.60 11.68 -48.16
N GLN A 319 44.60 11.05 -49.35
CA GLN A 319 43.63 10.02 -49.72
C GLN A 319 43.64 8.83 -48.76
N ASN A 320 44.82 8.38 -48.32
CA ASN A 320 44.95 7.29 -47.34
C ASN A 320 44.39 7.69 -45.97
N LEU A 321 44.73 8.88 -45.46
CA LEU A 321 44.20 9.40 -44.18
C LEU A 321 42.68 9.55 -44.22
N LEU A 322 42.12 10.03 -45.33
CA LEU A 322 40.67 10.15 -45.52
C LEU A 322 39.99 8.77 -45.55
N LYS A 323 40.65 7.76 -46.12
CA LYS A 323 40.18 6.37 -46.17
C LYS A 323 40.21 5.69 -44.80
N GLU A 324 41.26 5.90 -44.00
CA GLU A 324 41.34 5.42 -42.61
C GLU A 324 40.26 6.08 -41.73
N SER A 325 40.04 7.39 -41.89
CA SER A 325 38.96 8.12 -41.21
C SER A 325 37.57 7.56 -41.56
N LEU A 326 37.33 7.22 -42.84
CA LEU A 326 36.10 6.57 -43.29
C LEU A 326 35.92 5.16 -42.71
N ASP A 327 36.96 4.33 -42.68
CA ASP A 327 36.93 2.97 -42.11
C ASP A 327 36.64 2.98 -40.59
N LEU A 328 37.29 3.87 -39.84
CA LEU A 328 37.00 4.10 -38.42
C LEU A 328 35.54 4.51 -38.20
N LYS A 329 35.02 5.40 -39.05
CA LYS A 329 33.63 5.89 -38.96
C LYS A 329 32.60 4.83 -39.38
N SER A 330 32.93 3.92 -40.30
CA SER A 330 32.11 2.75 -40.63
C SER A 330 31.96 1.85 -39.40
N LYS A 331 33.07 1.50 -38.76
CA LYS A 331 33.10 0.65 -37.55
C LYS A 331 32.34 1.27 -36.37
N GLU A 332 32.38 2.60 -36.23
CA GLU A 332 31.57 3.31 -35.23
C GLU A 332 30.06 3.23 -35.53
N LEU A 333 29.66 3.35 -36.80
CA LEU A 333 28.26 3.22 -37.24
C LEU A 333 27.76 1.79 -37.13
N GLU A 334 28.56 0.79 -37.50
CA GLU A 334 28.26 -0.65 -37.33
C GLU A 334 28.02 -0.99 -35.86
N LYS A 335 28.86 -0.47 -34.95
CA LYS A 335 28.67 -0.65 -33.49
C LYS A 335 27.36 -0.02 -32.99
N LYS A 336 27.04 1.21 -33.43
CA LYS A 336 25.78 1.88 -33.08
C LYS A 336 24.55 1.15 -33.64
N LEU A 337 24.65 0.59 -34.84
CA LEU A 337 23.58 -0.22 -35.44
C LEU A 337 23.34 -1.52 -34.64
N ALA A 338 24.40 -2.19 -34.21
CA ALA A 338 24.30 -3.38 -33.35
C ALA A 338 23.66 -3.05 -31.98
N GLU A 339 24.05 -1.92 -31.36
CA GLU A 339 23.44 -1.43 -30.11
C GLU A 339 21.96 -1.10 -30.27
N LEU A 340 21.58 -0.45 -31.39
CA LEU A 340 20.19 -0.10 -31.69
C LEU A 340 19.33 -1.35 -31.96
N ASN A 341 19.86 -2.35 -32.67
CA ASN A 341 19.19 -3.64 -32.85
C ASN A 341 18.96 -4.37 -31.52
N LEU A 342 19.93 -4.34 -30.59
CA LEU A 342 19.78 -4.91 -29.25
C LEU A 342 18.71 -4.17 -28.41
N ILE A 343 18.53 -2.86 -28.63
CA ILE A 343 17.45 -2.07 -28.01
C ILE A 343 16.09 -2.47 -28.60
N ASN A 344 15.99 -2.64 -29.91
CA ASN A 344 14.76 -3.10 -30.57
C ASN A 344 14.33 -4.48 -30.07
N GLU A 345 15.24 -5.46 -30.00
CA GLU A 345 14.94 -6.78 -29.42
C GLU A 345 14.39 -6.71 -27.98
N LYS A 346 14.97 -5.83 -27.15
CA LYS A 346 14.51 -5.63 -25.77
C LYS A 346 13.12 -4.98 -25.73
N ASN A 347 12.85 -4.05 -26.64
CA ASN A 347 11.55 -3.40 -26.78
C ASN A 347 10.47 -4.39 -27.23
N ASP A 348 10.76 -5.26 -28.20
CA ASP A 348 9.83 -6.30 -28.65
C ASP A 348 9.52 -7.32 -27.53
N LYS A 349 10.54 -7.74 -26.78
CA LYS A 349 10.39 -8.60 -25.59
C LYS A 349 9.56 -7.91 -24.49
N PHE A 350 9.72 -6.61 -24.30
CA PHE A 350 8.89 -5.81 -23.38
C PHE A 350 7.43 -5.72 -23.88
N ILE A 351 7.21 -5.50 -25.17
CA ILE A 351 5.87 -5.47 -25.78
C ILE A 351 5.16 -6.82 -25.66
N SER A 352 5.86 -7.95 -25.84
CA SER A 352 5.26 -9.28 -25.61
C SER A 352 4.91 -9.54 -24.15
N LEU A 353 5.82 -9.20 -23.21
CA LEU A 353 5.56 -9.37 -21.78
C LEU A 353 4.38 -8.51 -21.30
N ASN A 354 4.29 -7.27 -21.79
CA ASN A 354 3.19 -6.36 -21.46
C ASN A 354 1.84 -6.88 -22.03
N LYS A 355 1.82 -7.50 -23.22
CA LYS A 355 0.62 -8.20 -23.74
C LYS A 355 0.20 -9.38 -22.85
N GLU A 356 1.15 -10.19 -22.39
CA GLU A 356 0.90 -11.33 -21.50
C GLU A 356 0.39 -10.89 -20.12
N GLN A 357 0.95 -9.81 -19.56
CA GLN A 357 0.48 -9.20 -18.31
C GLN A 357 -0.95 -8.68 -18.45
N ASN A 358 -1.28 -7.96 -19.54
CA ASN A 358 -2.65 -7.47 -19.78
C ASN A 358 -3.66 -8.63 -19.95
N ALA A 359 -3.31 -9.70 -20.66
CA ALA A 359 -4.15 -10.89 -20.77
C ALA A 359 -4.37 -11.58 -19.40
N THR A 360 -3.35 -11.61 -18.55
CA THR A 360 -3.43 -12.13 -17.18
C THR A 360 -4.34 -11.27 -16.30
N ILE A 361 -4.26 -9.94 -16.41
CA ILE A 361 -5.09 -8.99 -15.67
C ILE A 361 -6.57 -9.16 -16.03
N GLU A 362 -6.93 -9.25 -17.31
CA GLU A 362 -8.32 -9.48 -17.73
C GLU A 362 -8.86 -10.86 -17.32
N ASN A 363 -8.01 -11.90 -17.28
CA ASN A 363 -8.38 -13.21 -16.74
C ASN A 363 -8.71 -13.14 -15.24
N LEU A 364 -7.82 -12.53 -14.44
CA LEU A 364 -8.02 -12.34 -12.99
C LEU A 364 -9.28 -11.51 -12.69
N LYS A 365 -9.50 -10.43 -13.44
CA LYS A 365 -10.70 -9.58 -13.38
C LYS A 365 -11.98 -10.35 -13.69
N SER A 366 -11.96 -11.21 -14.72
CA SER A 366 -13.08 -12.11 -15.05
C SER A 366 -13.37 -13.10 -13.92
N ARG A 367 -12.33 -13.73 -13.34
CA ARG A 367 -12.47 -14.64 -12.18
C ARG A 367 -13.06 -13.93 -10.96
N LEU A 368 -12.56 -12.74 -10.61
CA LEU A 368 -13.09 -11.92 -9.51
C LEU A 368 -14.56 -11.55 -9.72
N GLN A 369 -14.96 -11.26 -10.96
CA GLN A 369 -16.37 -11.00 -11.30
C GLN A 369 -17.25 -12.25 -11.15
N ILE A 370 -16.75 -13.44 -11.51
CA ILE A 370 -17.45 -14.71 -11.31
C ILE A 370 -17.62 -14.99 -9.82
N GLU A 371 -16.54 -14.95 -9.03
CA GLU A 371 -16.57 -15.18 -7.57
C GLU A 371 -17.51 -14.19 -6.87
N ARG A 372 -17.44 -12.90 -7.19
CA ARG A 372 -18.38 -11.88 -6.72
C ARG A 372 -19.84 -12.24 -7.02
N SER A 373 -20.13 -12.67 -8.25
CA SER A 373 -21.50 -13.09 -8.63
C SER A 373 -21.97 -14.37 -7.94
N GLY A 374 -21.03 -15.18 -7.42
CA GLY A 374 -21.31 -16.32 -6.54
C GLY A 374 -21.73 -15.84 -5.16
N PHE A 375 -20.89 -15.03 -4.50
CA PHE A 375 -21.19 -14.48 -3.18
C PHE A 375 -22.48 -13.65 -3.15
N GLU A 376 -22.75 -12.84 -4.19
CA GLU A 376 -24.01 -12.08 -4.30
C GLU A 376 -25.24 -13.00 -4.35
N LYS A 377 -25.14 -14.20 -4.96
CA LYS A 377 -26.22 -15.21 -4.96
C LYS A 377 -26.33 -15.94 -3.63
N GLU A 378 -25.23 -16.30 -2.98
CA GLU A 378 -25.22 -16.97 -1.68
C GLU A 378 -25.82 -16.07 -0.58
N VAL A 379 -25.44 -14.79 -0.55
CA VAL A 379 -26.02 -13.78 0.35
C VAL A 379 -27.53 -13.60 0.09
N ALA A 380 -27.95 -13.52 -1.17
CA ALA A 380 -29.38 -13.47 -1.51
C ALA A 380 -30.14 -14.74 -1.09
N GLY A 381 -29.50 -15.91 -1.19
CA GLY A 381 -30.03 -17.19 -0.73
C GLY A 381 -30.23 -17.24 0.78
N MET A 382 -29.19 -16.93 1.56
CA MET A 382 -29.25 -16.86 3.03
C MET A 382 -30.27 -15.82 3.50
N TRP A 383 -30.30 -14.62 2.89
CA TRP A 383 -31.27 -13.58 3.23
C TRP A 383 -32.72 -14.04 2.98
N SER A 384 -32.97 -14.73 1.86
CA SER A 384 -34.28 -15.32 1.55
C SER A 384 -34.70 -16.41 2.54
N LEU A 385 -33.74 -17.20 3.04
CA LEU A 385 -33.97 -18.25 4.03
C LEU A 385 -34.25 -17.66 5.40
N HIS A 386 -33.38 -16.80 5.93
CA HIS A 386 -33.58 -16.15 7.23
C HIS A 386 -34.84 -15.27 7.27
N LYS A 387 -35.21 -14.61 6.15
CA LYS A 387 -36.48 -13.89 6.07
C LYS A 387 -37.70 -14.80 6.26
N LYS A 388 -37.66 -16.04 5.75
CA LYS A 388 -38.72 -17.04 5.97
C LYS A 388 -38.74 -17.53 7.42
N GLU A 389 -37.58 -17.71 8.04
CA GLU A 389 -37.46 -18.10 9.45
C GLU A 389 -38.00 -17.02 10.39
N VAL A 390 -37.64 -15.75 10.15
CA VAL A 390 -38.15 -14.60 10.92
C VAL A 390 -39.67 -14.47 10.80
N GLU A 391 -40.24 -14.58 9.59
CA GLU A 391 -41.71 -14.56 9.43
C GLU A 391 -42.40 -15.79 10.03
N LYS A 392 -41.74 -16.96 10.09
CA LYS A 392 -42.24 -18.13 10.82
C LYS A 392 -42.26 -17.89 12.33
N LEU A 393 -41.14 -17.43 12.90
CA LEU A 393 -41.02 -17.11 14.33
C LEU A 393 -42.02 -16.03 14.76
N LYS A 394 -42.23 -15.02 13.91
CA LYS A 394 -43.21 -13.94 14.12
C LYS A 394 -44.66 -14.45 14.13
N LYS A 395 -45.01 -15.42 13.27
CA LYS A 395 -46.32 -16.10 13.35
C LYS A 395 -46.47 -16.88 14.65
N GLN A 396 -45.47 -17.70 15.00
CA GLN A 396 -45.49 -18.48 16.24
C GLN A 396 -45.59 -17.58 17.50
N LEU A 397 -44.91 -16.43 17.50
CA LEU A 397 -45.00 -15.44 18.57
C LEU A 397 -46.40 -14.81 18.68
N ASN A 398 -47.02 -14.47 17.55
CA ASN A 398 -48.38 -13.93 17.51
C ASN A 398 -49.42 -14.96 17.97
N GLU A 399 -49.27 -16.23 17.55
CA GLU A 399 -50.09 -17.36 18.00
C GLU A 399 -49.96 -17.59 19.52
N LEU A 400 -48.73 -17.59 20.03
CA LEU A 400 -48.46 -17.75 21.47
C LEU A 400 -49.02 -16.59 22.30
N SER A 401 -48.88 -15.36 21.81
CA SER A 401 -49.40 -14.15 22.46
C SER A 401 -50.94 -14.13 22.49
N SER A 402 -51.58 -14.51 21.38
CA SER A 402 -53.05 -14.68 21.30
C SER A 402 -53.54 -15.74 22.30
N ASN A 403 -52.90 -16.91 22.34
CA ASN A 403 -53.25 -17.98 23.27
C ASN A 403 -53.06 -17.54 24.73
N LEU A 404 -51.95 -16.86 25.06
CA LEU A 404 -51.70 -16.33 26.40
C LEU A 404 -52.76 -15.31 26.83
N GLN A 405 -53.20 -14.42 25.93
CA GLN A 405 -54.27 -13.48 26.22
C GLN A 405 -55.61 -14.20 26.42
N ASN A 406 -55.96 -15.18 25.59
CA ASN A 406 -57.19 -15.96 25.75
C ASN A 406 -57.22 -16.70 27.11
N THR A 407 -56.14 -17.39 27.48
CA THR A 407 -56.03 -18.07 28.78
C THR A 407 -56.06 -17.08 29.96
N LYS A 408 -55.48 -15.89 29.81
CA LYS A 408 -55.60 -14.82 30.80
C LYS A 408 -57.06 -14.38 30.96
N ASP A 409 -57.77 -14.13 29.86
CA ASP A 409 -59.17 -13.71 29.87
C ASP A 409 -60.12 -14.79 30.41
N GLU A 410 -59.76 -16.07 30.28
CA GLU A 410 -60.46 -17.20 30.90
C GLU A 410 -60.21 -17.25 32.42
N LEU A 411 -58.96 -17.11 32.86
CA LEU A 411 -58.61 -17.06 34.28
C LEU A 411 -59.22 -15.85 34.99
N GLU A 412 -59.27 -14.68 34.35
CA GLU A 412 -59.95 -13.50 34.91
C GLU A 412 -61.46 -13.72 35.09
N LYS A 413 -62.13 -14.42 34.15
CA LYS A 413 -63.55 -14.81 34.27
C LYS A 413 -63.78 -15.85 35.38
N GLU A 414 -62.84 -16.78 35.58
CA GLU A 414 -62.93 -17.73 36.69
C GLU A 414 -62.70 -17.06 38.04
N ILE A 415 -61.76 -16.10 38.12
CA ILE A 415 -61.51 -15.29 39.31
C ILE A 415 -62.72 -14.42 39.69
N THR A 416 -63.41 -13.80 38.73
CA THR A 416 -64.65 -13.04 39.04
C THR A 416 -65.78 -13.95 39.51
N LYS A 417 -65.99 -15.09 38.85
CA LYS A 417 -66.96 -16.12 39.27
C LYS A 417 -66.68 -16.65 40.68
N LEU A 418 -65.41 -16.90 41.03
CA LEU A 418 -65.02 -17.33 42.38
C LEU A 418 -65.21 -16.23 43.43
N LYS A 419 -64.95 -14.96 43.09
CA LYS A 419 -65.26 -13.81 43.96
C LYS A 419 -66.77 -13.70 44.24
N GLU A 420 -67.62 -13.82 43.22
CA GLU A 420 -69.08 -13.85 43.42
C GLU A 420 -69.55 -15.02 44.28
N GLN A 421 -68.94 -16.20 44.13
CA GLN A 421 -69.26 -17.37 44.96
C GLN A 421 -68.82 -17.19 46.42
N ASN A 422 -67.70 -16.50 46.68
CA ASN A 422 -67.28 -16.19 48.04
C ASN A 422 -68.19 -15.14 48.67
N LEU A 423 -68.53 -14.04 47.98
CA LEU A 423 -69.47 -13.04 48.50
C LEU A 423 -70.82 -13.67 48.92
N LYS A 424 -71.36 -14.59 48.11
CA LYS A 424 -72.59 -15.34 48.43
C LYS A 424 -72.44 -16.29 49.62
N LYS A 425 -71.23 -16.78 49.92
CA LYS A 425 -70.94 -17.55 51.14
C LYS A 425 -70.80 -16.63 52.35
N ASP A 426 -70.16 -15.47 52.19
CA ASP A 426 -70.01 -14.48 53.25
C ASP A 426 -71.38 -13.95 53.70
N GLU A 427 -72.30 -13.70 52.76
CA GLU A 427 -73.72 -13.42 53.02
C GLU A 427 -74.42 -14.54 53.83
N GLN A 428 -74.18 -15.81 53.47
CA GLN A 428 -74.74 -16.98 54.18
C GLN A 428 -74.12 -17.17 55.57
N ILE A 429 -72.84 -16.84 55.75
CA ILE A 429 -72.16 -16.85 57.05
C ILE A 429 -72.77 -15.78 57.96
N ILE A 430 -72.90 -14.53 57.49
CA ILE A 430 -73.52 -13.43 58.23
C ILE A 430 -74.96 -13.78 58.62
N GLN A 431 -75.74 -14.40 57.72
CA GLN A 431 -77.09 -14.88 58.04
C GLN A 431 -77.07 -15.98 59.12
N SER A 432 -76.09 -16.89 59.07
CA SER A 432 -75.93 -17.98 60.04
C SER A 432 -75.48 -17.46 61.42
N GLU A 433 -74.57 -16.50 61.47
CA GLU A 433 -74.13 -15.82 62.70
C GLU A 433 -75.28 -15.03 63.34
N SER A 434 -76.12 -14.36 62.55
CA SER A 434 -77.34 -13.72 63.02
C SER A 434 -78.32 -14.72 63.63
N ASN A 435 -78.55 -15.86 62.96
CA ASN A 435 -79.38 -16.96 63.48
C ASN A 435 -78.81 -17.54 64.79
N ILE A 436 -77.50 -17.76 64.88
CA ILE A 436 -76.82 -18.23 66.09
C ILE A 436 -76.96 -17.21 67.23
N THR A 437 -76.82 -15.92 66.94
CA THR A 437 -76.96 -14.83 67.92
C THR A 437 -78.39 -14.78 68.47
N SER A 438 -79.40 -14.91 67.60
CA SER A 438 -80.81 -15.00 67.97
C SER A 438 -81.10 -16.24 68.84
N LEU A 439 -80.62 -17.41 68.44
CA LEU A 439 -80.75 -18.65 69.21
C LEU A 439 -80.07 -18.58 70.58
N ASN A 440 -78.90 -17.95 70.68
CA ASN A 440 -78.20 -17.73 71.95
C ASN A 440 -78.98 -16.77 72.87
N ALA A 441 -79.58 -15.70 72.34
CA ALA A 441 -80.44 -14.82 73.11
C ALA A 441 -81.71 -15.55 73.62
N MET A 442 -82.37 -16.34 72.77
CA MET A 442 -83.52 -17.17 73.18
C MET A 442 -83.13 -18.20 74.25
N LEU A 443 -81.94 -18.82 74.13
CA LEU A 443 -81.42 -19.76 75.12
C LEU A 443 -81.11 -19.09 76.47
N ALA A 444 -80.58 -17.87 76.46
CA ALA A 444 -80.38 -17.08 77.68
C ALA A 444 -81.72 -16.78 78.38
N THR A 445 -82.73 -16.29 77.65
CA THR A 445 -84.07 -16.05 78.20
C THR A 445 -84.73 -17.32 78.77
N GLN A 446 -84.51 -18.48 78.16
CA GLN A 446 -85.03 -19.75 78.69
C GLN A 446 -84.27 -20.21 79.95
N LYS A 447 -82.97 -19.90 80.09
CA LYS A 447 -82.23 -20.15 81.34
C LYS A 447 -82.75 -19.27 82.49
N GLU A 448 -82.95 -17.97 82.26
CA GLU A 448 -83.51 -17.06 83.27
C GLU A 448 -84.89 -17.50 83.76
N ARG A 449 -85.74 -17.99 82.84
CA ARG A 449 -87.05 -18.58 83.17
C ARG A 449 -86.91 -19.84 84.03
N LEU A 450 -86.04 -20.77 83.64
CA LEU A 450 -85.80 -22.01 84.39
C LEU A 450 -85.23 -21.73 85.78
N GLU A 451 -84.31 -20.78 85.92
CA GLU A 451 -83.78 -20.36 87.23
C GLU A 451 -84.87 -19.70 88.10
N SER A 452 -85.75 -18.90 87.50
CA SER A 452 -86.92 -18.31 88.16
C SER A 452 -87.91 -19.39 88.65
N GLU A 453 -88.18 -20.41 87.84
CA GLU A 453 -89.02 -21.56 88.23
C GLU A 453 -88.35 -22.39 89.34
N ILE A 454 -87.03 -22.63 89.27
CA ILE A 454 -86.27 -23.31 90.33
C ILE A 454 -86.32 -22.50 91.64
N PHE A 455 -86.23 -21.18 91.58
CA PHE A 455 -86.36 -20.32 92.75
C PHE A 455 -87.79 -20.34 93.34
N ALA A 456 -88.82 -20.24 92.49
CA ALA A 456 -90.21 -20.37 92.90
C ALA A 456 -90.51 -21.75 93.53
N ASN A 457 -89.97 -22.83 92.95
CA ASN A 457 -90.13 -24.17 93.49
C ASN A 457 -89.39 -24.35 94.83
N LYS A 458 -88.17 -23.81 94.98
CA LYS A 458 -87.46 -23.76 96.28
C LYS A 458 -88.28 -23.04 97.34
N LYS A 459 -88.91 -21.91 97.00
CA LYS A 459 -89.83 -21.16 97.89
C LYS A 459 -91.07 -22.00 98.25
N ASN A 460 -91.65 -22.73 97.29
CA ASN A 460 -92.78 -23.62 97.56
C ASN A 460 -92.39 -24.79 98.48
N ILE A 461 -91.22 -25.40 98.28
CA ILE A 461 -90.69 -26.46 99.17
C ILE A 461 -90.48 -25.92 100.59
N GLN A 462 -89.97 -24.68 100.74
CA GLN A 462 -89.88 -24.01 102.04
C GLN A 462 -91.26 -23.76 102.67
N ASN A 463 -92.24 -23.29 101.89
CA ASN A 463 -93.62 -23.10 102.36
C ASN A 463 -94.25 -24.42 102.84
N TYR A 464 -94.08 -25.52 102.10
CA TYR A 464 -94.54 -26.86 102.50
C TYR A 464 -93.84 -27.34 103.78
N LYS A 465 -92.54 -27.09 103.93
CA LYS A 465 -91.83 -27.41 105.18
C LYS A 465 -92.41 -26.61 106.36
N ILE A 466 -92.53 -25.29 106.24
CA ILE A 466 -93.09 -24.42 107.29
C ILE A 466 -94.53 -24.85 107.65
N LEU A 467 -95.33 -25.26 106.67
CA LEU A 467 -96.67 -25.80 106.89
C LEU A 467 -96.63 -27.12 107.67
N ASN A 468 -95.78 -28.07 107.30
CA ASN A 468 -95.63 -29.35 108.02
C ASN A 468 -95.05 -29.18 109.44
N ASP A 469 -94.07 -28.29 109.62
CA ASP A 469 -93.51 -27.95 110.94
C ASP A 469 -94.60 -27.36 111.84
N LYS A 470 -95.48 -26.49 111.29
CA LYS A 470 -96.61 -25.90 112.02
C LYS A 470 -97.74 -26.90 112.29
N ILE A 471 -98.05 -27.80 111.35
CA ILE A 471 -98.98 -28.93 111.58
C ILE A 471 -98.45 -29.82 112.71
N THR A 472 -97.16 -30.16 112.70
CA THR A 472 -96.51 -30.98 113.74
C THR A 472 -96.59 -30.30 115.11
N SER A 473 -96.32 -28.99 115.18
CA SER A 473 -96.47 -28.19 116.40
C SER A 473 -97.92 -28.16 116.92
N LEU A 474 -98.92 -28.02 116.03
CA LEU A 474 -100.34 -28.07 116.40
C LEU A 474 -100.77 -29.46 116.88
N ILE A 475 -100.27 -30.54 116.28
CA ILE A 475 -100.52 -31.92 116.73
C ILE A 475 -99.92 -32.14 118.13
N GLN A 476 -98.69 -31.67 118.38
CA GLN A 476 -98.07 -31.73 119.71
C GLN A 476 -98.86 -30.90 120.75
N GLY A 477 -99.31 -29.70 120.38
CA GLY A 477 -100.17 -28.86 121.23
C GLY A 477 -101.49 -29.56 121.60
N ASN A 478 -102.18 -30.14 120.61
CA ASN A 478 -103.41 -30.91 120.85
C ASN A 478 -103.14 -32.16 121.71
N ALA A 479 -101.99 -32.83 121.56
CA ALA A 479 -101.63 -33.98 122.41
C ALA A 479 -101.38 -33.56 123.88
N ILE A 480 -100.83 -32.37 124.12
CA ILE A 480 -100.68 -31.79 125.47
C ILE A 480 -102.06 -31.43 126.03
N ILE A 481 -102.90 -30.72 125.28
CA ILE A 481 -104.26 -30.33 125.69
C ILE A 481 -105.11 -31.58 125.99
N SER A 482 -104.99 -32.64 125.19
CA SER A 482 -105.68 -33.92 125.40
C SER A 482 -105.26 -34.61 126.70
N LYS A 483 -103.95 -34.65 127.02
CA LYS A 483 -103.44 -35.16 128.31
C LYS A 483 -103.93 -34.33 129.50
N GLU A 484 -103.96 -33.01 129.35
CA GLU A 484 -104.38 -32.08 130.41
C GLU A 484 -105.90 -32.15 130.64
N ALA A 485 -106.68 -32.31 129.58
CA ALA A 485 -108.11 -32.58 129.65
C ALA A 485 -108.39 -33.94 130.31
N LYS A 486 -107.63 -34.99 129.98
CA LYS A 486 -107.80 -36.30 130.62
C LYS A 486 -107.54 -36.24 132.12
N LYS A 487 -106.45 -35.63 132.59
CA LYS A 487 -106.21 -35.41 134.04
C LYS A 487 -107.40 -34.71 134.74
N ARG A 488 -108.09 -33.78 134.07
CA ARG A 488 -109.27 -33.11 134.63
C ARG A 488 -110.48 -34.03 134.75
N VAL A 489 -110.66 -34.96 133.80
CA VAL A 489 -111.67 -36.02 133.89
C VAL A 489 -111.31 -36.98 135.03
N ASP A 490 -110.09 -37.49 135.06
CA ASP A 490 -109.60 -38.41 136.09
C ASP A 490 -109.79 -37.82 137.52
N ASN A 491 -109.48 -36.52 137.70
CA ASN A 491 -109.71 -35.80 138.96
C ASN A 491 -111.20 -35.59 139.31
N ALA A 492 -112.06 -35.37 138.30
CA ALA A 492 -113.49 -35.21 138.51
C ALA A 492 -114.18 -36.53 138.88
N GLU A 493 -113.72 -37.65 138.31
CA GLU A 493 -114.19 -39.00 138.60
C GLU A 493 -113.90 -39.37 140.07
N ILE A 494 -112.69 -39.05 140.57
CA ILE A 494 -112.32 -39.17 141.99
C ILE A 494 -113.25 -38.32 142.89
N ALA A 495 -113.55 -37.08 142.50
CA ALA A 495 -114.44 -36.20 143.27
C ALA A 495 -115.89 -36.72 143.35
N VAL A 496 -116.39 -37.32 142.25
CA VAL A 496 -117.71 -37.97 142.23
C VAL A 496 -117.76 -39.18 143.16
N GLU A 497 -116.70 -40.01 143.20
CA GLU A 497 -116.68 -41.17 144.11
C GLU A 497 -116.59 -40.76 145.59
N ILE A 498 -115.90 -39.66 145.92
CA ILE A 498 -115.91 -39.07 147.27
C ILE A 498 -117.34 -38.66 147.66
N HIS A 499 -118.02 -37.87 146.82
CA HIS A 499 -119.39 -37.43 147.09
C HIS A 499 -120.40 -38.59 147.21
N LYS A 500 -120.20 -39.68 146.45
CA LYS A 500 -121.03 -40.88 146.55
C LYS A 500 -120.97 -41.51 147.94
N LYS A 501 -119.76 -41.63 148.53
CA LYS A 501 -119.58 -42.16 149.89
C LYS A 501 -120.24 -41.26 150.95
N THR A 502 -120.17 -39.94 150.79
CA THR A 502 -120.86 -38.98 151.69
C THR A 502 -122.39 -39.13 151.66
N ILE A 503 -122.97 -39.49 150.51
CA ILE A 503 -124.42 -39.74 150.38
C ILE A 503 -124.83 -41.02 151.12
N ASP A 504 -124.03 -42.09 151.03
CA ASP A 504 -124.31 -43.36 151.71
C ASP A 504 -124.23 -43.23 153.26
N GLU A 505 -123.32 -42.40 153.77
CA GLU A 505 -123.24 -42.03 155.20
C GLU A 505 -124.46 -41.20 155.66
N LEU A 506 -124.93 -40.25 154.84
CA LEU A 506 -126.14 -39.48 155.12
C LEU A 506 -127.39 -40.38 155.21
N ASN A 507 -127.54 -41.32 154.27
CA ASN A 507 -128.69 -42.22 154.22
C ASN A 507 -128.78 -43.13 155.45
N SER A 508 -127.63 -43.61 155.95
CA SER A 508 -127.57 -44.36 157.22
C SER A 508 -127.93 -43.50 158.44
N THR A 509 -127.67 -42.20 158.38
CA THR A 509 -127.97 -41.25 159.47
C THR A 509 -129.47 -40.90 159.54
N LEU A 510 -130.16 -40.76 158.39
CA LEU A 510 -131.62 -40.55 158.38
C LEU A 510 -132.39 -41.75 158.98
N ALA A 511 -132.01 -42.99 158.60
CA ALA A 511 -132.70 -44.20 159.04
C ALA A 511 -132.73 -44.42 160.57
N LEU A 512 -131.82 -43.75 161.31
CA LEU A 512 -131.84 -43.73 162.78
C LEU A 512 -132.79 -42.66 163.35
N LYS A 513 -132.96 -41.52 162.68
CA LYS A 513 -133.78 -40.39 163.16
C LYS A 513 -135.28 -40.64 163.06
N ASP A 514 -135.74 -41.29 161.99
CA ASP A 514 -137.17 -41.64 161.82
C ASP A 514 -137.67 -42.59 162.93
N LYS A 515 -136.76 -43.37 163.54
CA LYS A 515 -137.09 -44.29 164.62
C LYS A 515 -137.31 -43.58 165.97
N GLU A 516 -136.54 -42.53 166.26
CA GLU A 516 -136.73 -41.70 167.46
C GLU A 516 -138.06 -40.92 167.44
N ILE A 517 -138.47 -40.45 166.26
CA ILE A 517 -139.69 -39.63 166.07
C ILE A 517 -140.97 -40.43 166.40
N SER A 518 -140.96 -41.75 166.20
CA SER A 518 -142.11 -42.62 166.48
C SER A 518 -142.38 -42.82 167.98
N GLU A 519 -141.34 -43.02 168.80
CA GLU A 519 -141.50 -43.21 170.25
C GLU A 519 -141.90 -41.94 171.01
N ILE A 520 -141.54 -40.76 170.50
CA ILE A 520 -141.86 -39.46 171.13
C ILE A 520 -143.38 -39.23 171.18
N ASN A 521 -144.10 -39.59 170.12
CA ASN A 521 -145.55 -39.36 170.03
C ASN A 521 -146.38 -40.19 171.03
N LEU A 522 -145.86 -41.32 171.53
CA LEU A 522 -146.61 -42.20 172.44
C LEU A 522 -146.51 -41.81 173.93
N ARG A 523 -145.71 -40.80 174.30
CA ARG A 523 -145.41 -40.44 175.70
C ARG A 523 -146.06 -39.15 176.21
N LEU A 524 -146.66 -38.33 175.34
CA LEU A 524 -147.25 -37.03 175.73
C LEU A 524 -148.58 -37.13 176.51
N GLU A 525 -149.30 -38.25 176.42
CA GLU A 525 -150.72 -38.31 176.80
C GLU A 525 -151.01 -38.51 178.31
N LYS A 526 -150.00 -38.76 179.17
CA LYS A 526 -150.25 -39.20 180.58
C LYS A 526 -149.42 -38.54 181.69
N ILE A 527 -148.62 -37.51 181.40
CA ILE A 527 -147.96 -36.65 182.41
C ILE A 527 -148.23 -35.20 181.98
N LYS A 528 -149.15 -34.41 182.55
CA LYS A 528 -149.82 -34.47 183.87
C LYS A 528 -148.87 -34.28 185.07
N ASN A 529 -148.47 -33.02 185.26
CA ASN A 529 -148.00 -32.37 186.50
C ASN A 529 -146.66 -32.86 187.15
N SER A 530 -145.63 -31.96 187.15
CA SER A 530 -144.46 -31.91 188.10
C SER A 530 -143.34 -32.98 187.97
N LEU A 531 -142.01 -32.75 188.09
CA LEU A 531 -141.07 -31.60 187.88
C LEU A 531 -139.56 -32.08 187.93
N GLU A 532 -138.60 -31.43 187.23
CA GLU A 532 -137.08 -31.39 187.38
C GLU A 532 -136.08 -32.58 187.11
N ILE A 533 -134.77 -32.24 186.80
CA ILE A 533 -133.41 -32.98 186.88
C ILE A 533 -132.47 -33.02 185.58
N GLN A 534 -131.15 -33.46 185.60
CA GLN A 534 -129.91 -32.90 184.88
C GLN A 534 -128.90 -33.81 184.02
N THR A 535 -127.86 -33.28 183.23
CA THR A 535 -126.36 -33.65 183.08
C THR A 535 -125.41 -33.16 181.86
N LYS A 536 -124.29 -33.85 181.38
CA LYS A 536 -122.91 -33.36 180.84
C LYS A 536 -122.11 -34.34 179.81
N LYS A 537 -120.88 -34.29 179.14
CA LYS A 537 -119.56 -33.47 178.88
C LYS A 537 -118.52 -34.03 177.75
N ASN A 538 -117.75 -33.17 176.96
CA ASN A 538 -116.37 -33.12 176.24
C ASN A 538 -115.64 -34.31 175.42
N GLU A 539 -114.41 -34.39 174.76
CA GLU A 539 -113.01 -33.71 174.55
C GLU A 539 -112.25 -34.10 173.15
N THR A 540 -110.88 -34.25 172.91
CA THR A 540 -109.82 -33.33 172.21
C THR A 540 -108.49 -33.99 171.53
N LEU A 541 -107.62 -33.30 170.68
CA LEU A 541 -106.14 -33.49 170.19
C LEU A 541 -105.76 -33.89 168.65
N THR A 542 -104.57 -33.94 167.89
CA THR A 542 -103.01 -33.94 167.96
C THR A 542 -102.15 -33.46 166.65
N GLN A 543 -100.88 -33.93 166.25
CA GLN A 543 -99.76 -33.17 165.48
C GLN A 543 -98.45 -33.89 164.80
N SER A 544 -97.71 -33.40 163.71
CA SER A 544 -96.14 -33.36 163.41
C SER A 544 -95.31 -33.87 162.10
N LEU A 545 -94.23 -33.10 161.60
CA LEU A 545 -92.85 -33.34 160.88
C LEU A 545 -92.58 -33.97 159.40
N LYS A 546 -91.42 -34.07 158.61
CA LYS A 546 -89.88 -33.76 158.55
C LYS A 546 -89.12 -33.70 157.09
N ASN A 547 -87.75 -33.90 156.89
CA ASN A 547 -86.79 -33.54 155.71
C ASN A 547 -85.64 -34.55 155.16
N ASN A 548 -84.91 -34.26 154.00
CA ASN A 548 -83.46 -34.58 153.51
C ASN A 548 -83.25 -35.17 152.02
N GLN A 549 -82.12 -35.36 151.22
CA GLN A 549 -80.60 -35.13 151.15
C GLN A 549 -79.93 -35.11 149.66
N ASN A 550 -78.60 -35.39 149.34
CA ASN A 550 -77.84 -35.00 148.04
C ASN A 550 -76.63 -35.91 147.40
N PRO A 551 -75.50 -35.53 146.63
CA PRO A 551 -74.92 -36.22 145.38
C PRO A 551 -73.32 -36.47 145.15
N LEU A 552 -72.75 -36.86 143.94
CA LEU A 552 -71.26 -37.03 143.58
C LEU A 552 -70.77 -37.01 142.04
N SER A 553 -69.47 -37.29 141.66
CA SER A 553 -68.70 -36.74 140.45
C SER A 553 -67.37 -37.39 139.86
N LEU A 554 -66.94 -37.04 138.59
CA LEU A 554 -65.57 -37.02 137.90
C LEU A 554 -64.73 -38.34 137.58
N GLU A 555 -63.59 -38.45 136.78
CA GLU A 555 -63.01 -37.86 135.49
C GLU A 555 -61.57 -38.43 135.06
N VAL A 556 -60.90 -37.96 133.96
CA VAL A 556 -59.42 -38.01 133.52
C VAL A 556 -58.96 -38.93 132.31
N SER A 557 -57.73 -38.74 131.74
CA SER A 557 -57.27 -38.95 130.32
C SER A 557 -55.77 -39.33 130.08
N GLU A 558 -55.34 -39.78 128.87
CA GLU A 558 -53.90 -39.84 128.42
C GLU A 558 -53.60 -39.87 126.88
N LEU A 559 -52.35 -40.17 126.42
CA LEU A 559 -51.68 -39.50 125.26
C LEU A 559 -50.67 -40.32 124.35
N LYS A 560 -50.42 -39.78 123.13
CA LYS A 560 -49.15 -39.72 122.31
C LYS A 560 -48.61 -40.87 121.39
N THR A 561 -48.61 -40.55 120.08
CA THR A 561 -47.43 -40.44 119.16
C THR A 561 -46.73 -41.66 118.50
N LYS A 562 -46.72 -41.66 117.14
CA LYS A 562 -45.70 -42.27 116.24
C LYS A 562 -45.89 -41.71 114.79
N ILE A 563 -45.31 -40.57 114.39
CA ILE A 563 -43.93 -40.24 113.94
C ILE A 563 -43.52 -40.80 112.56
N SER A 564 -42.93 -39.91 111.77
CA SER A 564 -42.60 -39.94 110.34
C SER A 564 -41.48 -40.91 109.91
N GLN A 565 -41.45 -41.22 108.61
CA GLN A 565 -40.30 -41.75 107.89
C GLN A 565 -40.33 -41.33 106.40
N LEU A 566 -39.18 -40.93 105.84
CA LEU A 566 -38.84 -40.82 104.39
C LEU A 566 -39.59 -39.73 103.58
N MET A 567 -38.99 -38.80 102.80
CA MET A 567 -37.61 -38.54 102.30
C MET A 567 -36.94 -39.64 101.46
N GLN A 568 -36.27 -39.40 100.33
CA GLN A 568 -36.10 -38.18 99.49
C GLN A 568 -35.36 -38.57 98.18
N GLU A 569 -35.99 -38.46 97.00
CA GLU A 569 -35.37 -38.53 95.66
C GLU A 569 -36.47 -38.21 94.60
N SER A 570 -36.19 -37.72 93.38
CA SER A 570 -34.93 -37.30 92.75
C SER A 570 -35.19 -36.08 91.85
N GLU A 571 -34.35 -35.04 91.94
CA GLU A 571 -34.39 -33.84 91.10
C GLU A 571 -33.28 -33.95 90.03
N TYR A 572 -33.64 -34.38 88.82
CA TYR A 572 -32.73 -34.44 87.68
C TYR A 572 -33.48 -34.31 86.34
N LEU A 573 -32.75 -34.05 85.26
CA LEU A 573 -33.27 -33.76 83.90
C LEU A 573 -33.94 -32.39 83.71
N SER A 574 -33.35 -31.35 84.30
CA SER A 574 -33.32 -30.02 83.66
C SER A 574 -31.91 -29.80 83.08
N ASN A 575 -31.83 -29.40 81.81
CA ASN A 575 -30.62 -29.20 80.99
C ASN A 575 -29.69 -30.41 80.74
N GLU A 576 -29.70 -30.96 79.51
CA GLU A 576 -28.46 -31.23 78.76
C GLU A 576 -28.72 -31.35 77.24
N ASN A 577 -27.70 -31.08 76.41
CA ASN A 577 -27.68 -31.15 74.92
C ASN A 577 -28.68 -30.21 74.19
N ASP A 578 -28.29 -29.12 73.53
CA ASP A 578 -26.98 -28.51 73.24
C ASP A 578 -25.99 -29.32 72.36
N ASN A 579 -26.50 -30.25 71.55
CA ASN A 579 -25.69 -31.02 70.56
C ASN A 579 -26.15 -30.88 69.10
N LEU A 580 -26.81 -29.77 68.74
CA LEU A 580 -27.21 -29.44 67.35
C LEU A 580 -26.43 -28.27 66.72
N LYS A 581 -25.26 -27.92 67.27
CA LYS A 581 -24.31 -26.95 66.69
C LYS A 581 -23.07 -27.56 66.04
N LYS A 582 -23.01 -28.89 65.87
CA LYS A 582 -21.80 -29.64 65.47
C LYS A 582 -21.86 -30.35 64.11
N ILE A 583 -22.85 -30.02 63.25
CA ILE A 583 -23.08 -30.69 61.96
C ILE A 583 -22.91 -29.71 60.75
N ILE A 584 -22.30 -28.54 60.96
CA ILE A 584 -22.00 -27.57 59.86
C ILE A 584 -20.55 -27.06 59.94
N GLN A 585 -19.55 -27.96 59.97
CA GLN A 585 -18.14 -27.52 59.93
C GLN A 585 -17.08 -28.53 59.42
N LEU A 586 -17.47 -29.69 58.87
CA LEU A 586 -16.51 -30.76 58.49
C LEU A 586 -16.83 -31.37 57.11
N ASN A 587 -16.62 -30.62 56.02
CA ASN A 587 -16.43 -31.25 54.69
C ASN A 587 -15.68 -30.44 53.62
N PHE A 588 -14.76 -29.55 54.03
CA PHE A 588 -13.78 -28.94 53.11
C PHE A 588 -12.36 -29.11 53.64
N LYS A 589 -11.76 -30.28 53.38
CA LYS A 589 -10.30 -30.41 53.42
C LYS A 589 -9.72 -29.75 52.17
N ALA A 590 -9.03 -28.63 52.34
CA ALA A 590 -8.15 -28.13 51.29
C ALA A 590 -6.95 -29.09 51.16
N GLU A 591 -6.80 -29.72 49.99
CA GLU A 591 -5.54 -30.40 49.67
C GLU A 591 -4.42 -29.34 49.55
N VAL A 592 -3.37 -29.51 50.34
CA VAL A 592 -2.17 -28.67 50.27
C VAL A 592 -1.44 -28.99 48.96
N PRO A 593 -1.18 -28.02 48.07
CA PRO A 593 -0.54 -28.30 46.79
C PRO A 593 0.85 -28.92 46.95
N LYS A 594 1.10 -29.98 46.18
CA LYS A 594 2.48 -30.34 45.78
C LYS A 594 3.04 -29.17 44.97
N LYS A 595 4.38 -28.99 44.97
CA LYS A 595 5.10 -27.86 44.34
C LYS A 595 4.34 -27.22 43.16
N VAL A 596 3.93 -25.98 43.33
CA VAL A 596 3.20 -25.18 42.35
C VAL A 596 3.97 -25.12 41.03
N VAL A 597 3.38 -25.58 39.91
CA VAL A 597 4.02 -25.62 38.59
C VAL A 597 3.35 -24.64 37.64
N PHE A 598 4.13 -23.74 37.02
CA PHE A 598 3.67 -22.84 35.97
C PHE A 598 3.26 -23.62 34.72
N ILE A 599 2.11 -23.28 34.14
CA ILE A 599 1.56 -23.93 32.95
C ILE A 599 1.64 -23.00 31.73
N ALA A 600 1.07 -21.80 31.87
CA ALA A 600 0.89 -20.85 30.79
C ALA A 600 0.55 -19.46 31.34
N SER A 601 0.61 -18.45 30.46
CA SER A 601 0.17 -17.09 30.77
C SER A 601 -0.50 -16.43 29.57
N ILE A 602 -1.46 -15.54 29.83
CA ILE A 602 -2.03 -14.62 28.84
C ILE A 602 -1.68 -13.18 29.23
N GLU A 603 -1.27 -12.39 28.25
CA GLU A 603 -1.05 -10.95 28.38
C GLU A 603 -2.20 -10.19 27.72
N CYS A 604 -2.78 -9.26 28.49
CA CYS A 604 -3.72 -8.25 28.03
C CYS A 604 -3.06 -6.87 28.17
N ASP A 605 -2.69 -6.29 27.03
CA ASP A 605 -2.12 -4.96 26.88
C ASP A 605 -3.04 -3.99 26.11
N ASP A 606 -4.22 -4.46 25.72
CA ASP A 606 -5.25 -3.72 25.00
C ASP A 606 -6.39 -3.28 25.95
N MET A 607 -6.28 -2.05 26.43
CA MET A 607 -7.14 -1.44 27.44
C MET A 607 -7.84 -0.20 26.89
N VAL A 608 -9.04 0.10 27.40
CA VAL A 608 -9.76 1.32 27.01
C VAL A 608 -8.97 2.55 27.47
N ILE A 609 -8.73 3.49 26.55
CA ILE A 609 -7.89 4.68 26.77
C ILE A 609 -8.39 5.47 27.99
N GLY A 610 -7.51 5.64 28.99
CA GLY A 610 -7.83 6.35 30.24
C GLY A 610 -8.64 5.55 31.27
N SER A 611 -8.80 4.23 31.08
CA SER A 611 -9.59 3.36 31.98
C SER A 611 -8.79 2.17 32.55
N ASP A 612 -9.34 1.66 33.65
CA ASP A 612 -9.16 0.38 34.29
C ASP A 612 -9.63 -0.84 33.47
N LYS A 613 -10.47 -0.65 32.44
CA LYS A 613 -11.19 -1.74 31.76
C LYS A 613 -10.50 -2.23 30.47
N PRO A 614 -10.46 -3.55 30.23
CA PRO A 614 -9.99 -4.11 28.97
C PRO A 614 -10.95 -3.80 27.81
N THR A 615 -10.44 -3.84 26.59
CA THR A 615 -11.31 -3.82 25.40
C THR A 615 -12.11 -5.13 25.27
N THR A 616 -13.14 -5.13 24.42
CA THR A 616 -13.84 -6.37 24.02
C THR A 616 -12.89 -7.41 23.42
N MET A 617 -11.84 -6.98 22.70
CA MET A 617 -10.86 -7.90 22.12
C MET A 617 -9.98 -8.56 23.20
N CYS A 618 -9.53 -7.80 24.20
CA CYS A 618 -8.87 -8.40 25.37
C CYS A 618 -9.82 -9.29 26.17
N LYS A 619 -11.04 -8.85 26.52
CA LYS A 619 -11.98 -9.70 27.31
C LYS A 619 -12.23 -11.04 26.63
N ASN A 620 -12.46 -11.05 25.32
CA ASN A 620 -12.66 -12.29 24.57
C ASN A 620 -11.42 -13.21 24.60
N ARG A 621 -10.21 -12.66 24.37
CA ARG A 621 -8.94 -13.41 24.47
C ARG A 621 -8.70 -13.98 25.86
N VAL A 622 -9.09 -13.25 26.90
CA VAL A 622 -8.94 -13.66 28.31
C VAL A 622 -9.94 -14.76 28.67
N SER A 623 -11.22 -14.65 28.32
CA SER A 623 -12.21 -15.73 28.49
C SER A 623 -11.80 -17.01 27.74
N GLU A 624 -11.39 -16.90 26.46
CA GLU A 624 -10.98 -18.07 25.65
C GLU A 624 -9.70 -18.75 26.20
N PHE A 625 -8.86 -18.03 26.94
CA PHE A 625 -7.75 -18.59 27.69
C PHE A 625 -8.21 -19.24 29.00
N ILE A 626 -9.06 -18.57 29.79
CA ILE A 626 -9.56 -19.04 31.09
C ILE A 626 -10.38 -20.34 30.94
N GLN A 627 -11.24 -20.43 29.92
CA GLN A 627 -12.11 -21.59 29.65
C GLN A 627 -11.36 -22.91 29.36
N ARG A 628 -10.03 -22.86 29.21
CA ARG A 628 -9.15 -24.04 29.08
C ARG A 628 -8.78 -24.67 30.44
N TYR A 629 -9.19 -24.05 31.55
CA TYR A 629 -8.86 -24.42 32.92
C TYR A 629 -10.14 -24.63 33.77
N ASN A 630 -9.96 -24.80 35.09
CA ASN A 630 -11.05 -24.91 36.06
C ASN A 630 -10.60 -24.39 37.43
N SER A 631 -11.54 -24.29 38.38
CA SER A 631 -11.35 -23.70 39.72
C SER A 631 -10.27 -24.36 40.62
N ASN A 632 -9.75 -25.54 40.26
CA ASN A 632 -8.66 -26.17 41.01
C ASN A 632 -7.28 -25.54 40.72
N TYR A 633 -7.12 -24.94 39.54
CA TYR A 633 -5.90 -24.23 39.16
C TYR A 633 -5.75 -22.91 39.91
N PHE A 634 -4.51 -22.46 40.08
CA PHE A 634 -4.15 -21.23 40.76
C PHE A 634 -3.80 -20.14 39.73
N PHE A 635 -4.34 -18.94 39.91
CA PHE A 635 -4.21 -17.83 38.97
C PHE A 635 -3.48 -16.66 39.64
N GLU A 636 -2.24 -16.38 39.20
CA GLU A 636 -1.52 -15.16 39.60
C GLU A 636 -1.82 -14.05 38.60
N ILE A 637 -2.14 -12.86 39.09
CA ILE A 637 -2.42 -11.66 38.29
C ILE A 637 -1.33 -10.62 38.55
N ILE A 638 -0.69 -10.15 37.47
CA ILE A 638 0.37 -9.14 37.52
C ILE A 638 -0.04 -7.92 36.68
N PRO A 639 -0.18 -6.72 37.25
CA PRO A 639 -0.56 -5.55 36.48
C PRO A 639 0.57 -5.02 35.59
N ILE A 640 0.18 -4.44 34.45
CA ILE A 640 1.07 -3.75 33.51
C ILE A 640 0.72 -2.25 33.54
N VAL A 641 1.74 -1.40 33.76
CA VAL A 641 1.60 0.06 33.86
C VAL A 641 2.57 0.75 32.91
N SER A 642 2.12 1.84 32.29
CA SER A 642 2.96 2.63 31.38
C SER A 642 3.68 3.77 32.12
N HIS A 643 4.91 4.11 31.72
CA HIS A 643 5.56 5.36 32.10
C HIS A 643 4.82 6.63 31.60
N GLY A 644 3.79 6.47 30.76
CA GLY A 644 2.95 7.55 30.20
C GLY A 644 2.13 8.35 31.21
N ASN A 645 2.78 9.24 31.97
CA ASN A 645 2.35 10.61 32.29
C ASN A 645 0.85 10.83 32.62
N PHE A 646 0.29 10.06 33.55
CA PHE A 646 -1.09 10.24 34.03
C PHE A 646 -1.42 11.67 34.51
N ILE A 647 -0.41 12.39 35.03
CA ILE A 647 -0.60 13.72 35.66
C ILE A 647 -0.12 14.88 34.76
N ALA A 648 0.82 14.64 33.83
CA ALA A 648 1.57 15.71 33.16
C ALA A 648 0.77 16.55 32.13
N THR A 649 -0.45 16.14 31.80
CA THR A 649 -1.39 16.92 30.98
C THR A 649 -2.15 17.98 31.79
N SER A 650 -2.11 17.91 33.12
CA SER A 650 -2.77 18.89 34.00
C SER A 650 -1.94 20.18 34.12
N LYS A 651 -2.62 21.33 34.20
CA LYS A 651 -1.97 22.63 34.52
C LYS A 651 -1.26 22.61 35.89
N VAL A 652 -1.66 21.70 36.78
CA VAL A 652 -1.06 21.52 38.11
C VAL A 652 0.35 20.90 38.01
N ALA A 653 0.59 19.99 37.06
CA ALA A 653 1.88 19.33 36.89
C ALA A 653 3.03 20.30 36.58
N GLN A 654 2.74 21.45 35.96
CA GLN A 654 3.72 22.50 35.67
C GLN A 654 4.22 23.24 36.92
N LEU A 655 3.55 23.06 38.07
CA LEU A 655 3.88 23.67 39.36
C LEU A 655 4.54 22.69 40.34
N ILE A 656 4.66 21.40 39.98
CA ILE A 656 5.23 20.36 40.83
C ILE A 656 6.70 20.11 40.45
N PRO A 657 7.66 20.10 41.41
CA PRO A 657 9.04 19.71 41.15
C PRO A 657 9.15 18.32 40.53
N LYS A 658 10.02 18.15 39.52
CA LYS A 658 10.11 16.90 38.72
C LYS A 658 10.23 15.62 39.57
N ASN A 659 11.05 15.66 40.61
CA ASN A 659 11.27 14.56 41.55
C ASN A 659 10.03 14.18 42.38
N GLU A 660 9.13 15.12 42.66
CA GLU A 660 7.84 14.81 43.27
C GLU A 660 6.82 14.37 42.23
N LEU A 661 6.82 14.97 41.03
CA LEU A 661 5.96 14.55 39.92
C LEU A 661 6.21 13.09 39.51
N GLU A 662 7.47 12.66 39.49
CA GLU A 662 7.88 11.26 39.26
C GLU A 662 7.33 10.31 40.33
N LYS A 663 7.43 10.66 41.62
CA LYS A 663 6.84 9.86 42.72
C LYS A 663 5.31 9.78 42.60
N ILE A 664 4.63 10.89 42.33
CA ILE A 664 3.17 10.91 42.26
C ILE A 664 2.69 10.14 41.01
N ASN A 665 3.39 10.22 39.88
CA ASN A 665 3.17 9.34 38.72
C ASN A 665 3.36 7.85 39.09
N LEU A 666 4.40 7.50 39.86
CA LEU A 666 4.65 6.13 40.32
C LEU A 666 3.49 5.61 41.20
N TYR A 667 3.03 6.41 42.18
CA TYR A 667 1.90 6.05 43.03
C TYR A 667 0.57 5.96 42.28
N ALA A 668 0.32 6.86 41.31
CA ALA A 668 -0.85 6.81 40.45
C ALA A 668 -0.86 5.54 39.59
N ASN A 669 0.28 5.20 38.98
CA ASN A 669 0.47 3.95 38.24
C ASN A 669 0.25 2.72 39.13
N PHE A 670 0.76 2.70 40.36
CA PHE A 670 0.54 1.61 41.30
C PHE A 670 -0.96 1.43 41.62
N GLY A 671 -1.69 2.52 41.85
CA GLY A 671 -3.14 2.51 42.08
C GLY A 671 -3.94 1.99 40.88
N ILE A 672 -3.65 2.51 39.68
CA ILE A 672 -4.31 2.10 38.43
C ILE A 672 -4.00 0.64 38.10
N GLY A 673 -2.76 0.20 38.31
CA GLY A 673 -2.35 -1.21 38.17
C GLY A 673 -3.18 -2.13 39.09
N ARG A 674 -3.39 -1.74 40.35
CA ARG A 674 -4.18 -2.52 41.30
C ARG A 674 -5.63 -2.74 40.86
N GLU A 675 -6.31 -1.70 40.36
CA GLU A 675 -7.68 -1.86 39.86
C GLU A 675 -7.72 -2.69 38.58
N ARG A 676 -6.76 -2.55 37.67
CA ARG A 676 -6.64 -3.42 36.47
C ARG A 676 -6.45 -4.90 36.82
N ALA A 677 -5.61 -5.18 37.82
CA ALA A 677 -5.45 -6.53 38.34
C ALA A 677 -6.76 -7.05 38.96
N LYS A 678 -7.50 -6.21 39.69
CA LYS A 678 -8.83 -6.56 40.22
C LYS A 678 -9.84 -6.87 39.12
N THR A 679 -9.89 -6.09 38.03
CA THR A 679 -10.75 -6.37 36.87
C THR A 679 -10.39 -7.70 36.19
N ALA A 680 -9.11 -8.06 36.10
CA ALA A 680 -8.70 -9.38 35.64
C ALA A 680 -9.15 -10.51 36.59
N GLY A 681 -9.17 -10.25 37.90
CA GLY A 681 -9.72 -11.16 38.91
C GLY A 681 -11.24 -11.32 38.79
N GLU A 682 -11.96 -10.25 38.47
CA GLU A 682 -13.39 -10.27 38.15
C GLU A 682 -13.66 -11.13 36.91
N LEU A 683 -12.84 -11.08 35.85
CA LEU A 683 -12.95 -11.98 34.69
C LEU A 683 -12.77 -13.48 35.03
N ILE A 684 -11.92 -13.80 36.00
CA ILE A 684 -11.74 -15.19 36.46
C ILE A 684 -12.93 -15.63 37.34
N LYS A 685 -13.53 -14.69 38.09
CA LYS A 685 -14.76 -14.93 38.86
C LYS A 685 -16.01 -15.05 37.99
N ASP A 686 -16.11 -14.32 36.88
CA ASP A 686 -17.19 -14.46 35.89
C ASP A 686 -17.30 -15.92 35.39
N GLU A 687 -16.16 -16.59 35.19
CA GLU A 687 -16.08 -17.96 34.63
C GLU A 687 -16.12 -19.08 35.70
N PHE A 688 -15.58 -18.84 36.92
CA PHE A 688 -15.43 -19.89 37.96
C PHE A 688 -16.08 -19.59 39.32
N GLY A 689 -16.66 -18.41 39.50
CA GLY A 689 -17.20 -17.92 40.77
C GLY A 689 -16.15 -17.60 41.84
N ASP A 690 -16.62 -17.26 43.05
CA ASP A 690 -15.79 -16.83 44.19
C ASP A 690 -14.86 -17.93 44.75
N PHE A 691 -15.01 -19.18 44.33
CA PHE A 691 -14.14 -20.29 44.74
C PHE A 691 -12.84 -20.40 43.91
N SER A 692 -12.63 -19.49 42.96
CA SER A 692 -11.41 -19.39 42.15
C SER A 692 -10.18 -19.02 42.99
N ARG A 693 -9.08 -19.77 42.80
CA ARG A 693 -7.82 -19.59 43.54
C ARG A 693 -6.98 -18.46 42.94
N ILE A 694 -7.44 -17.22 43.12
CA ILE A 694 -6.80 -16.01 42.59
C ILE A 694 -5.77 -15.46 43.60
N SER A 695 -4.62 -15.03 43.09
CA SER A 695 -3.62 -14.26 43.81
C SER A 695 -3.22 -13.01 43.02
N TYR A 696 -3.15 -11.86 43.69
CA TYR A 696 -2.64 -10.63 43.12
C TYR A 696 -1.15 -10.51 43.46
N SER A 697 -0.30 -10.36 42.46
CA SER A 697 1.14 -10.22 42.69
C SER A 697 1.49 -8.83 43.23
N ASN A 698 2.56 -8.77 44.03
CA ASN A 698 3.16 -7.50 44.45
C ASN A 698 4.15 -6.96 43.40
N GLU A 699 4.49 -7.76 42.39
CA GLU A 699 5.24 -7.34 41.21
C GLU A 699 4.35 -6.48 40.30
N ILE A 700 4.91 -5.44 39.68
CA ILE A 700 4.25 -4.63 38.66
C ILE A 700 5.17 -4.54 37.44
N ILE A 701 4.63 -4.87 36.26
CA ILE A 701 5.36 -4.79 35.00
C ILE A 701 5.29 -3.34 34.50
N THR A 702 6.39 -2.61 34.63
CA THR A 702 6.56 -1.28 34.03
C THR A 702 6.93 -1.40 32.55
N SER A 703 6.17 -0.74 31.68
CA SER A 703 6.44 -0.62 30.25
C SER A 703 6.41 0.86 29.85
N ASP A 704 6.91 1.21 28.67
CA ASP A 704 6.76 2.59 28.16
C ASP A 704 5.38 2.78 27.52
N ASN A 705 4.94 1.80 26.73
CA ASN A 705 3.75 1.89 25.87
C ASN A 705 2.61 0.93 26.25
N LYS A 706 2.85 -0.11 27.07
CA LYS A 706 1.81 -1.09 27.45
C LYS A 706 1.08 -0.71 28.74
N GLN A 707 -0.20 -1.09 28.81
CA GLN A 707 -1.09 -0.89 29.96
C GLN A 707 -2.04 -2.09 30.05
N GLY A 708 -2.28 -2.66 31.24
CA GLY A 708 -3.20 -3.79 31.39
C GLY A 708 -2.77 -4.79 32.47
N PHE A 709 -2.71 -6.08 32.15
CA PHE A 709 -2.38 -7.16 33.08
C PHE A 709 -1.91 -8.46 32.39
N VAL A 710 -1.16 -9.28 33.13
CA VAL A 710 -0.85 -10.67 32.80
C VAL A 710 -1.59 -11.58 33.78
N ILE A 711 -2.22 -12.65 33.28
CA ILE A 711 -2.71 -13.76 34.12
C ILE A 711 -1.79 -14.96 33.86
N LYS A 712 -1.13 -15.46 34.91
CA LYS A 712 -0.35 -16.70 34.90
C LYS A 712 -1.15 -17.82 35.58
N VAL A 713 -1.12 -19.02 35.00
CA VAL A 713 -1.85 -20.20 35.52
C VAL A 713 -0.87 -21.25 36.02
N TYR A 714 -1.16 -21.79 37.20
CA TYR A 714 -0.35 -22.78 37.89
C TYR A 714 -1.20 -23.98 38.35
N ARG A 715 -0.54 -25.14 38.49
CA ARG A 715 -1.11 -26.38 39.04
C ARG A 715 -0.46 -26.77 40.37
#